data_AF-M3AG35-F1
#
_entry.id   AF-M3AG35-F1
#
_cell.length_a   1.000
_cell.length_b   1.000
_cell.length_c   1.000
_cell.angle_alpha   90.00
_cell.angle_beta   90.00
_cell.angle_gamma   90.00
#
_symmetry.space_group_name_H-M   'P 1'
#
loop_
_entity.id
_entity.type
_entity.pdbx_description
1 polymer ?
#
loop_
_entity_poly.entity_id
_entity_poly.type
_entity_poly.pdbx_seq_one_letter_code
_entity_poly.pdbx_strand_id
1 'polypeptide(L)'
;KAPPQQTATATIDTLSGRLQSATLLEDRRAAIQGLRSFAKQYPASVASGSLRELISTLKKDGLGDASSSQGQDDGRQGTEGGDVDTIRLVLETLLMLFNPDSNSPEAGDEIALFLADEFSMRQDNITLLLNLLDPTSAYADYYSRLYSVQILSSICAARPDRLQECILSAPLGLSRLVGVLDDSRDAVRNAGLLLLVDLTSGANEELRKIVAFEDVFGKTFSLIQLEGGLSEAGITAQDCLTLLANLIKGSASNQTMFRESGCVAQLMQLLQQSFPRDDELPTDTQARERAAWGLLQLLRLFLASGESSTPQNQVAFFRAGTGQILIDLAFSPALPTTIRATALRAAAALIESNPPLQEQFASSTVITPADAEHNAAEAQKHAQTNGTAPNGRAKTSARPSVENRRTYVIEALLHLALDQATAEETLRGAACALIQAYLTNHDRIKAHFLQRAIGGHAEGETAANVIVTLLHPAENDDTGVVHASWIVQGLIVDQPEAKAALLAVKEGDEEEGEDVITAVRGFGSQLQAALQAPVHVRQAAAYSSQLATLLWDFAPGVDDLLEEGSSLVQALVATVKTPTDPIVAGLSAVLLGVIYEFSTKDSPIPRRTLAPLLQQKLGRAKYLDALLQLRREPAIRDFDLDAESDEAGDGMLSNVFVDLFTVEYTRLRRAIDKDPGVEVIPGGVVEAGVDRDILDELRQQAQTAKDALATAQQEAVEATQKAEQDRMSISKELQTAQSEVERLRKINQAMQQGHDSELEKLTKKHEQDRNTSQTRHQHALNSALDAQLTEAKSDLEDAERRASENETKIAAVQKRATDAESAFKEAHKKATNADAKVKEAESKIADLEKRASEAEKKLNTAESKAKDLQKKLKDAEEKASTAEKKAAESAKALKAKPTLSKEDKDKIAKVDKLEKDLADAKKQVAVAKKALAAKGDAGKDDAVKLAQLESDLATKDEELTKAQESEKAAKEQLSQLEEDFDKVKKELEDSTESAEENLKKTKQELEEAKSSAEEELEKTKAELSAAKKSAEDQHQKTKTELKSAKEAAESLQSELEASKKSLEQAQKQAQKAVAEAKENEKQAKEELESMLLVMGDIEAKRDEYKAKIKVLGGEVSEDENEDDSEEESEGDDD
;
A
#
# COMPACT_ATOMS: atom_id res chain seq x y z
N LYS A 1 20.44 97.97 -8.89
CA LYS A 1 20.08 96.65 -9.46
C LYS A 1 19.76 95.73 -8.29
N ALA A 2 18.56 95.17 -8.21
CA ALA A 2 18.33 94.07 -7.27
C ALA A 2 19.21 92.86 -7.70
N PRO A 3 19.67 92.02 -6.75
CA PRO A 3 20.29 90.75 -7.12
C PRO A 3 19.26 89.88 -7.86
N PRO A 4 19.70 89.00 -8.78
CA PRO A 4 18.80 88.03 -9.39
C PRO A 4 18.16 87.15 -8.30
N GLN A 5 16.89 86.77 -8.50
CA GLN A 5 16.25 85.78 -7.62
C GLN A 5 17.04 84.48 -7.70
N GLN A 6 17.59 84.03 -6.58
CA GLN A 6 18.22 82.71 -6.51
C GLN A 6 17.15 81.64 -6.69
N THR A 7 17.39 80.71 -7.61
CA THR A 7 16.55 79.51 -7.74
C THR A 7 16.86 78.53 -6.61
N ALA A 8 15.92 77.63 -6.30
CA ALA A 8 16.12 76.60 -5.28
C ALA A 8 17.36 75.76 -5.60
N THR A 9 17.49 75.27 -6.84
CA THR A 9 18.65 74.49 -7.33
C THR A 9 19.99 75.21 -7.10
N ALA A 10 20.13 76.47 -7.50
CA ALA A 10 21.37 77.22 -7.29
C ALA A 10 21.70 77.45 -5.80
N THR A 11 20.68 77.46 -4.95
CA THR A 11 20.84 77.54 -3.48
C THR A 11 21.31 76.20 -2.92
N ILE A 12 20.72 75.09 -3.38
CA ILE A 12 21.13 73.72 -3.06
C ILE A 12 22.57 73.47 -3.48
N ASP A 13 22.96 73.81 -4.72
CA ASP A 13 24.36 73.70 -5.21
C ASP A 13 25.34 74.47 -4.31
N THR A 14 24.96 75.68 -3.88
CA THR A 14 25.78 76.52 -2.99
C THR A 14 25.93 75.88 -1.60
N LEU A 15 24.87 75.27 -1.07
CA LEU A 15 24.89 74.58 0.23
C LEU A 15 25.68 73.26 0.16
N SER A 16 25.52 72.49 -0.91
CA SER A 16 26.29 71.27 -1.19
C SER A 16 27.79 71.58 -1.32
N GLY A 17 28.16 72.59 -2.11
CA GLY A 17 29.54 73.04 -2.25
C GLY A 17 30.13 73.59 -0.94
N ARG A 18 29.32 74.19 -0.07
CA ARG A 18 29.73 74.54 1.30
C ARG A 18 29.96 73.31 2.16
N LEU A 19 29.08 72.30 2.11
CA LEU A 19 29.26 71.06 2.85
C LEU A 19 30.54 70.31 2.44
N GLN A 20 30.90 70.35 1.14
CA GLN A 20 32.17 69.80 0.63
C GLN A 20 33.43 70.55 1.12
N SER A 21 33.35 71.87 1.29
CA SER A 21 34.54 72.74 1.46
C SER A 21 34.70 73.36 2.85
N ALA A 22 33.67 73.36 3.69
CA ALA A 22 33.70 73.96 5.02
C ALA A 22 34.55 73.14 6.00
N THR A 23 35.55 73.80 6.61
CA THR A 23 36.45 73.19 7.61
C THR A 23 35.90 73.28 9.03
N LEU A 24 35.04 74.26 9.34
CA LEU A 24 34.36 74.39 10.63
C LEU A 24 33.12 73.50 10.70
N LEU A 25 32.93 72.83 11.84
CA LEU A 25 31.77 71.96 12.11
C LEU A 25 30.45 72.75 12.11
N GLU A 26 30.44 73.97 12.66
CA GLU A 26 29.27 74.87 12.64
C GLU A 26 28.85 75.26 11.21
N ASP A 27 29.81 75.54 10.32
CA ASP A 27 29.53 75.86 8.91
C ASP A 27 28.95 74.64 8.17
N ARG A 28 29.40 73.42 8.49
CA ARG A 28 28.81 72.18 7.98
C ARG A 28 27.40 71.94 8.54
N ARG A 29 27.17 72.10 9.85
CA ARG A 29 25.84 72.04 10.46
C ARG A 29 24.87 73.03 9.82
N ALA A 30 25.29 74.28 9.61
CA ALA A 30 24.49 75.31 8.95
C ALA A 30 24.17 74.96 7.47
N ALA A 31 25.14 74.36 6.75
CA ALA A 31 24.91 73.88 5.39
C ALA A 31 23.88 72.74 5.34
N ILE A 32 24.00 71.74 6.22
CA ILE A 32 23.05 70.62 6.32
C ILE A 32 21.66 71.11 6.74
N GLN A 33 21.57 72.04 7.69
CA GLN A 33 20.29 72.62 8.10
C GLN A 33 19.62 73.39 6.96
N GLY A 34 20.41 74.02 6.07
CA GLY A 34 19.94 74.57 4.81
C GLY A 34 19.43 73.49 3.84
N LEU A 35 20.18 72.41 3.61
CA LEU A 35 19.78 71.31 2.73
C LEU A 35 18.50 70.60 3.22
N ARG A 36 18.36 70.41 4.54
CA ARG A 36 17.18 69.84 5.19
C ARG A 36 15.89 70.59 4.84
N SER A 37 15.93 71.93 4.74
CA SER A 37 14.73 72.70 4.41
C SER A 37 14.26 72.52 2.96
N PHE A 38 15.15 72.07 2.06
CA PHE A 38 14.83 71.74 0.68
C PHE A 38 14.55 70.24 0.44
N ALA A 39 15.04 69.34 1.31
CA ALA A 39 15.01 67.89 1.11
C ALA A 39 13.63 67.31 0.74
N LYS A 40 12.55 67.81 1.35
CA LYS A 40 11.17 67.37 1.04
C LYS A 40 10.60 67.90 -0.28
N GLN A 41 11.04 69.09 -0.71
CA GLN A 41 10.47 69.80 -1.86
C GLN A 41 11.29 69.60 -3.14
N TYR A 42 12.60 69.39 -3.00
CA TYR A 42 13.56 69.16 -4.08
C TYR A 42 14.47 67.94 -3.77
N PRO A 43 13.89 66.75 -3.54
CA PRO A 43 14.64 65.56 -3.13
C PRO A 43 15.71 65.11 -4.14
N ALA A 44 15.45 65.16 -5.45
CA ALA A 44 16.43 64.74 -6.46
C ALA A 44 17.61 65.71 -6.52
N SER A 45 17.32 67.01 -6.49
CA SER A 45 18.34 68.07 -6.48
C SER A 45 19.24 67.97 -5.24
N VAL A 46 18.67 67.73 -4.05
CA VAL A 46 19.46 67.59 -2.80
C VAL A 46 20.22 66.26 -2.77
N ALA A 47 19.59 65.14 -3.17
CA ALA A 47 20.23 63.82 -3.20
C ALA A 47 21.46 63.79 -4.12
N SER A 48 21.31 64.23 -5.37
CA SER A 48 22.38 64.22 -6.36
C SER A 48 23.56 65.13 -5.99
N GLY A 49 23.29 66.26 -5.31
CA GLY A 49 24.32 67.24 -4.94
C GLY A 49 25.03 66.99 -3.60
N SER A 50 24.43 66.26 -2.66
CA SER A 50 24.91 66.24 -1.26
C SER A 50 24.91 64.89 -0.53
N LEU A 51 24.35 63.81 -1.12
CA LEU A 51 24.21 62.53 -0.41
C LEU A 51 25.54 61.95 0.10
N ARG A 52 26.58 61.97 -0.74
CA ARG A 52 27.91 61.42 -0.42
C ARG A 52 28.60 62.21 0.68
N GLU A 53 28.39 63.53 0.69
CA GLU A 53 28.88 64.48 1.67
C GLU A 53 28.15 64.35 3.01
N LEU A 54 26.84 64.13 3.01
CA LEU A 54 26.04 63.85 4.20
C LEU A 54 26.57 62.56 4.88
N ILE A 55 26.77 61.49 4.11
CA ILE A 55 27.35 60.22 4.61
C ILE A 55 28.79 60.41 5.13
N SER A 56 29.62 61.18 4.40
CA SER A 56 30.99 61.51 4.83
C SER A 56 31.01 62.33 6.13
N THR A 57 30.07 63.24 6.31
CA THR A 57 29.90 64.05 7.53
C THR A 57 29.44 63.19 8.70
N LEU A 58 28.49 62.28 8.50
CA LEU A 58 28.08 61.29 9.49
C LEU A 58 29.27 60.45 10.00
N LYS A 59 30.15 60.01 9.09
CA LYS A 59 31.35 59.24 9.44
C LYS A 59 32.40 60.08 10.19
N LYS A 60 32.72 61.28 9.70
CA LYS A 60 33.82 62.10 10.23
C LYS A 60 33.45 62.86 11.49
N ASP A 61 32.37 63.63 11.43
CA ASP A 61 31.95 64.58 12.45
C ASP A 61 30.95 63.96 13.43
N GLY A 62 30.17 62.97 12.99
CA GLY A 62 29.21 62.26 13.83
C GLY A 62 29.85 61.18 14.70
N LEU A 63 30.46 60.17 14.09
CA LEU A 63 31.02 59.01 14.82
C LEU A 63 32.48 59.18 15.25
N GLY A 64 33.21 60.16 14.70
CA GLY A 64 34.63 60.37 14.95
C GLY A 64 35.52 59.36 14.21
N ASP A 65 36.22 59.81 13.17
CA ASP A 65 37.10 58.92 12.40
C ASP A 65 38.41 58.65 13.16
N ALA A 66 38.48 57.49 13.84
CA ALA A 66 39.66 57.04 14.58
C ALA A 66 40.95 57.03 13.73
N SER A 67 40.86 56.88 12.40
CA SER A 67 42.02 56.91 11.51
C SER A 67 42.70 58.28 11.36
N SER A 68 42.02 59.36 11.76
CA SER A 68 42.58 60.73 11.70
C SER A 68 43.50 61.09 12.89
N SER A 69 43.53 60.25 13.94
CA SER A 69 44.20 60.54 15.21
C SER A 69 45.74 60.40 15.22
N GLN A 70 46.38 59.97 14.13
CA GLN A 70 47.86 59.92 14.04
C GLN A 70 48.49 61.28 13.66
N GLY A 71 47.68 62.33 13.47
CA GLY A 71 48.13 63.67 13.10
C GLY A 71 48.27 64.65 14.26
N GLN A 72 49.45 64.66 14.87
CA GLN A 72 50.04 65.79 15.62
C GLN A 72 49.47 66.15 17.01
N ASP A 73 50.26 65.79 18.03
CA ASP A 73 50.19 66.27 19.41
C ASP A 73 50.37 67.80 19.49
N ASP A 74 49.31 68.54 19.85
CA ASP A 74 49.35 69.99 20.03
C ASP A 74 48.46 70.47 21.21
N GLY A 75 48.62 69.83 22.36
CA GLY A 75 48.50 70.45 23.70
C GLY A 75 47.17 71.08 24.17
N ARG A 76 46.10 71.04 23.37
CA ARG A 76 44.76 71.53 23.75
C ARG A 76 43.82 70.35 23.97
N GLN A 77 43.11 70.37 25.09
CA GLN A 77 41.95 69.51 25.33
C GLN A 77 40.80 69.90 24.39
N GLY A 78 40.91 69.49 23.13
CA GLY A 78 39.75 69.33 22.25
C GLY A 78 38.98 68.10 22.71
N THR A 79 37.68 68.22 22.88
CA THR A 79 36.79 67.10 23.25
C THR A 79 36.95 65.94 22.29
N GLU A 80 37.45 64.81 22.81
CA GLU A 80 37.45 63.53 22.11
C GLU A 80 36.00 63.05 21.94
N GLY A 81 35.52 63.00 20.69
CA GLY A 81 34.23 62.42 20.33
C GLY A 81 33.43 63.25 19.33
N GLY A 82 32.68 62.56 18.48
CA GLY A 82 31.82 63.20 17.47
C GLY A 82 30.50 63.74 18.04
N ASP A 83 29.80 64.52 17.21
CA ASP A 83 28.69 65.38 17.60
C ASP A 83 27.31 64.74 17.31
N VAL A 84 26.57 64.44 18.37
CA VAL A 84 25.22 63.86 18.35
C VAL A 84 24.21 64.75 17.61
N ASP A 85 24.32 66.08 17.74
CA ASP A 85 23.41 66.98 17.01
C ASP A 85 23.67 66.91 15.49
N THR A 86 24.94 66.78 15.08
CA THR A 86 25.32 66.60 13.67
C THR A 86 24.82 65.25 13.15
N ILE A 87 24.95 64.16 13.92
CA ILE A 87 24.35 62.86 13.58
C ILE A 87 22.85 63.03 13.34
N ARG A 88 22.13 63.57 14.33
CA ARG A 88 20.68 63.75 14.28
C ARG A 88 20.26 64.57 13.06
N LEU A 89 20.94 65.68 12.79
CA LEU A 89 20.62 66.58 11.68
C LEU A 89 20.87 65.92 10.31
N VAL A 90 21.94 65.14 10.17
CA VAL A 90 22.22 64.36 8.95
C VAL A 90 21.17 63.27 8.76
N LEU A 91 20.90 62.45 9.77
CA LEU A 91 19.91 61.37 9.68
C LEU A 91 18.51 61.91 9.39
N GLU A 92 18.10 63.01 10.02
CA GLU A 92 16.81 63.65 9.73
C GLU A 92 16.74 64.17 8.28
N THR A 93 17.84 64.71 7.75
CA THR A 93 17.93 65.13 6.34
C THR A 93 17.80 63.94 5.40
N LEU A 94 18.50 62.83 5.67
CA LEU A 94 18.41 61.59 4.89
C LEU A 94 16.99 61.00 4.91
N LEU A 95 16.35 60.97 6.08
CA LEU A 95 14.99 60.47 6.24
C LEU A 95 13.96 61.32 5.47
N MET A 96 14.17 62.63 5.38
CA MET A 96 13.37 63.52 4.53
C MET A 96 13.59 63.30 3.02
N LEU A 97 14.76 62.81 2.60
CA LEU A 97 15.03 62.44 1.20
C LEU A 97 14.37 61.11 0.83
N PHE A 98 14.35 60.13 1.75
CA PHE A 98 13.59 58.88 1.58
C PHE A 98 12.06 59.08 1.66
N ASN A 99 11.59 60.14 2.34
CA ASN A 99 10.17 60.45 2.53
C ASN A 99 9.83 61.88 2.06
N PRO A 100 9.92 62.16 0.75
CA PRO A 100 9.62 63.49 0.19
C PRO A 100 8.13 63.83 0.26
N ASP A 101 7.78 65.11 0.10
CA ASP A 101 6.37 65.50 0.06
C ASP A 101 5.74 65.11 -1.28
N SER A 102 4.58 64.43 -1.25
CA SER A 102 3.86 63.94 -2.44
C SER A 102 3.43 65.02 -3.45
N ASN A 103 3.55 66.30 -3.08
CA ASN A 103 3.28 67.46 -3.94
C ASN A 103 4.55 68.01 -4.63
N SER A 104 5.73 67.43 -4.37
CA SER A 104 6.98 67.83 -5.03
C SER A 104 6.99 67.34 -6.49
N PRO A 105 7.40 68.18 -7.46
CA PRO A 105 7.56 67.77 -8.85
C PRO A 105 8.79 66.87 -9.07
N GLU A 106 9.66 66.72 -8.07
CA GLU A 106 10.79 65.77 -8.09
C GLU A 106 10.44 64.45 -7.38
N ALA A 107 9.39 64.37 -6.55
CA ALA A 107 9.08 63.16 -5.80
C ALA A 107 8.62 62.00 -6.70
N GLY A 108 9.25 60.83 -6.54
CA GLY A 108 8.88 59.58 -7.19
C GLY A 108 9.73 58.41 -6.69
N ASP A 109 9.25 57.19 -6.88
CA ASP A 109 9.85 55.96 -6.34
C ASP A 109 11.29 55.73 -6.82
N GLU A 110 11.64 56.24 -8.01
CA GLU A 110 13.00 56.25 -8.57
C GLU A 110 14.02 56.90 -7.63
N ILE A 111 13.62 57.90 -6.81
CA ILE A 111 14.51 58.52 -5.82
C ILE A 111 14.82 57.56 -4.68
N ALA A 112 13.82 56.86 -4.14
CA ALA A 112 14.04 55.91 -3.04
C ALA A 112 14.98 54.77 -3.49
N LEU A 113 14.80 54.28 -4.72
CA LEU A 113 15.71 53.31 -5.35
C LEU A 113 17.13 53.88 -5.53
N PHE A 114 17.29 55.08 -6.10
CA PHE A 114 18.58 55.74 -6.27
C PHE A 114 19.31 55.98 -4.94
N LEU A 115 18.59 56.46 -3.92
CA LEU A 115 19.12 56.68 -2.57
C LEU A 115 19.57 55.35 -1.95
N ALA A 116 18.76 54.30 -2.04
CA ALA A 116 19.11 52.97 -1.53
C ALA A 116 20.33 52.37 -2.26
N ASP A 117 20.43 52.54 -3.58
CA ASP A 117 21.57 52.09 -4.39
C ASP A 117 22.87 52.82 -4.03
N GLU A 118 22.88 54.16 -4.03
CA GLU A 118 24.06 54.95 -3.65
C GLU A 118 24.46 54.72 -2.18
N PHE A 119 23.49 54.58 -1.27
CA PHE A 119 23.78 54.32 0.14
C PHE A 119 24.36 52.91 0.34
N SER A 120 23.80 51.88 -0.31
CA SER A 120 24.25 50.48 -0.19
C SER A 120 25.42 50.10 -1.11
N MET A 121 25.84 50.99 -2.02
CA MET A 121 27.04 50.81 -2.85
C MET A 121 28.30 50.58 -1.99
N ARG A 122 28.38 51.22 -0.82
CA ARG A 122 29.42 50.97 0.19
C ARG A 122 28.82 50.33 1.43
N GLN A 123 29.19 49.07 1.69
CA GLN A 123 28.80 48.34 2.90
C GLN A 123 29.15 49.08 4.21
N ASP A 124 30.23 49.87 4.21
CA ASP A 124 30.60 50.79 5.30
C ASP A 124 29.40 51.62 5.76
N ASN A 125 28.58 52.14 4.84
CA ASN A 125 27.50 53.07 5.13
C ASN A 125 26.38 52.40 5.95
N ILE A 126 26.01 51.16 5.59
CA ILE A 126 25.07 50.34 6.37
C ILE A 126 25.68 50.02 7.74
N THR A 127 26.98 49.70 7.78
CA THR A 127 27.70 49.44 9.04
C THR A 127 27.73 50.67 9.96
N LEU A 128 27.79 51.90 9.43
CA LEU A 128 27.67 53.13 10.23
C LEU A 128 26.29 53.24 10.90
N LEU A 129 25.21 52.97 10.18
CA LEU A 129 23.86 52.95 10.75
C LEU A 129 23.71 51.87 11.83
N LEU A 130 24.23 50.66 11.58
CA LEU A 130 24.21 49.56 12.55
C LEU A 130 25.03 49.87 13.81
N ASN A 131 26.13 50.62 13.71
CA ASN A 131 26.89 51.09 14.87
C ASN A 131 26.10 52.12 15.73
N LEU A 132 25.19 52.87 15.13
CA LEU A 132 24.31 53.82 15.83
C LEU A 132 23.11 53.13 16.52
N LEU A 133 22.94 51.82 16.35
CA LEU A 133 21.94 51.02 17.05
C LEU A 133 22.36 50.61 18.47
N ASP A 134 23.66 50.57 18.77
CA ASP A 134 24.19 50.08 20.05
C ASP A 134 23.84 51.05 21.20
N PRO A 135 23.05 50.65 22.21
CA PRO A 135 22.69 51.52 23.33
C PRO A 135 23.85 51.83 24.28
N THR A 136 24.98 51.13 24.19
CA THR A 136 26.20 51.43 24.93
C THR A 136 27.07 52.49 24.25
N SER A 137 26.80 52.82 22.98
CA SER A 137 27.52 53.85 22.23
C SER A 137 27.17 55.26 22.74
N ALA A 138 28.20 56.05 23.07
CA ALA A 138 28.06 57.44 23.51
C ALA A 138 27.37 58.36 22.48
N TYR A 139 27.33 57.93 21.21
CA TYR A 139 26.76 58.68 20.09
C TYR A 139 25.35 58.21 19.69
N ALA A 140 24.86 57.12 20.28
CA ALA A 140 23.55 56.56 20.00
C ALA A 140 22.48 57.15 20.93
N ASP A 141 22.09 58.40 20.71
CA ASP A 141 20.95 58.99 21.40
C ASP A 141 19.60 58.37 20.95
N TYR A 142 18.47 58.80 21.53
CA TYR A 142 17.15 58.31 21.14
C TYR A 142 16.87 58.51 19.64
N TYR A 143 17.15 59.71 19.13
CA TYR A 143 16.85 60.04 17.74
C TYR A 143 17.80 59.35 16.76
N SER A 144 19.08 59.23 17.11
CA SER A 144 20.07 58.53 16.29
C SER A 144 19.73 57.06 16.09
N ARG A 145 19.26 56.36 17.14
CA ARG A 145 18.71 55.00 17.00
C ARG A 145 17.47 54.98 16.10
N LEU A 146 16.45 55.75 16.45
CA LEU A 146 15.17 55.75 15.75
C LEU A 146 15.32 56.05 14.25
N TYR A 147 16.05 57.11 13.90
CA TYR A 147 16.26 57.49 12.51
C TYR A 147 17.15 56.50 11.77
N SER A 148 18.14 55.87 12.43
CA SER A 148 18.95 54.82 11.79
C SER A 148 18.09 53.60 11.43
N VAL A 149 17.22 53.15 12.34
CA VAL A 149 16.26 52.07 12.06
C VAL A 149 15.31 52.45 10.92
N GLN A 150 14.73 53.66 10.97
CA GLN A 150 13.78 54.12 9.93
C GLN A 150 14.45 54.26 8.55
N ILE A 151 15.70 54.73 8.46
CA ILE A 151 16.46 54.77 7.20
C ILE A 151 16.76 53.34 6.72
N LEU A 152 17.13 52.42 7.60
CA LEU A 152 17.30 51.01 7.24
C LEU A 152 15.99 50.40 6.73
N SER A 153 14.83 50.74 7.31
CA SER A 153 13.51 50.33 6.80
C SER A 153 13.21 50.90 5.41
N SER A 154 13.47 52.19 5.17
CA SER A 154 13.33 52.79 3.84
C SER A 154 14.25 52.15 2.79
N ILE A 155 15.47 51.78 3.17
CA ILE A 155 16.39 51.02 2.30
C ILE A 155 15.87 49.59 2.08
N CYS A 156 15.31 48.93 3.11
CA CYS A 156 14.75 47.59 3.01
C CYS A 156 13.56 47.54 2.03
N ALA A 157 12.64 48.51 2.13
CA ALA A 157 11.49 48.62 1.25
C ALA A 157 11.87 48.87 -0.23
N ALA A 158 12.98 49.57 -0.48
CA ALA A 158 13.46 49.85 -1.84
C ALA A 158 14.36 48.73 -2.41
N ARG A 159 15.23 48.13 -1.58
CA ARG A 159 16.29 47.18 -1.97
C ARG A 159 16.51 46.11 -0.88
N PRO A 160 15.55 45.18 -0.68
CA PRO A 160 15.60 44.21 0.42
C PRO A 160 16.81 43.29 0.33
N ASP A 161 17.01 42.59 -0.80
CA ASP A 161 18.11 41.63 -1.02
C ASP A 161 19.48 42.28 -0.74
N ARG A 162 19.67 43.52 -1.21
CA ARG A 162 20.93 44.24 -1.07
C ARG A 162 21.19 44.67 0.37
N LEU A 163 20.15 45.00 1.12
CA LEU A 163 20.26 45.29 2.56
C LEU A 163 20.56 44.00 3.35
N GLN A 164 19.90 42.89 3.02
CA GLN A 164 20.15 41.57 3.61
C GLN A 164 21.63 41.17 3.45
N GLU A 165 22.19 41.26 2.23
CA GLU A 165 23.63 41.03 1.97
C GLU A 165 24.53 41.89 2.86
N CYS A 166 24.22 43.19 2.95
CA CYS A 166 25.03 44.16 3.68
C CYS A 166 24.98 43.96 5.20
N ILE A 167 23.84 43.53 5.75
CA ILE A 167 23.68 43.20 7.18
C ILE A 167 24.39 41.89 7.52
N LEU A 168 24.24 40.84 6.70
CA LEU A 168 24.94 39.56 6.89
C LEU A 168 26.47 39.73 6.81
N SER A 169 26.94 40.60 5.93
CA SER A 169 28.37 40.89 5.76
C SER A 169 28.95 41.81 6.85
N ALA A 170 28.10 42.48 7.64
CA ALA A 170 28.54 43.41 8.68
C ALA A 170 28.80 42.69 10.01
N PRO A 171 29.93 42.98 10.71
CA PRO A 171 30.27 42.31 11.96
C PRO A 171 29.23 42.61 13.05
N LEU A 172 28.63 41.55 13.60
CA LEU A 172 27.51 41.62 14.55
C LEU A 172 26.31 42.43 14.03
N GLY A 173 26.17 42.59 12.71
CA GLY A 173 25.16 43.46 12.10
C GLY A 173 23.74 43.05 12.48
N LEU A 174 23.46 41.74 12.39
CA LEU A 174 22.16 41.19 12.75
C LEU A 174 21.93 41.19 14.27
N SER A 175 22.93 40.78 15.08
CA SER A 175 22.84 40.74 16.54
C SER A 175 22.52 42.11 17.14
N ARG A 176 23.09 43.19 16.58
CA ARG A 176 22.77 44.57 16.95
C ARG A 176 21.35 44.97 16.60
N LEU A 177 20.86 44.53 15.43
CA LEU A 177 19.51 44.83 14.95
C LEU A 177 18.45 44.06 15.77
N VAL A 178 18.73 42.81 16.15
CA VAL A 178 17.92 42.04 17.11
C VAL A 178 17.99 42.64 18.53
N GLY A 179 19.12 43.23 18.92
CA GLY A 179 19.26 43.97 20.18
C GLY A 179 18.37 45.23 20.28
N VAL A 180 17.86 45.74 19.16
CA VAL A 180 16.88 46.86 19.16
C VAL A 180 15.56 46.45 19.81
N LEU A 181 15.21 45.16 19.80
CA LEU A 181 14.01 44.65 20.47
C LEU A 181 14.04 44.82 21.99
N ASP A 182 15.24 44.97 22.58
CA ASP A 182 15.44 45.18 24.01
C ASP A 182 15.46 46.67 24.41
N ASP A 183 15.23 47.61 23.47
CA ASP A 183 15.19 49.05 23.78
C ASP A 183 13.98 49.39 24.67
N SER A 184 14.23 50.14 25.75
CA SER A 184 13.22 50.54 26.73
C SER A 184 12.18 51.54 26.22
N ARG A 185 12.28 52.00 24.96
CA ARG A 185 11.35 52.95 24.34
C ARG A 185 10.64 52.29 23.17
N ASP A 186 9.32 52.18 23.30
CA ASP A 186 8.44 51.47 22.36
C ASP A 186 8.60 51.97 20.92
N ALA A 187 8.82 53.27 20.72
CA ALA A 187 9.05 53.84 19.38
C ALA A 187 10.31 53.30 18.67
N VAL A 188 11.38 52.98 19.41
CA VAL A 188 12.60 52.39 18.85
C VAL A 188 12.42 50.88 18.69
N ARG A 189 11.89 50.21 19.72
CA ARG A 189 11.60 48.77 19.73
C ARG A 189 10.69 48.37 18.56
N ASN A 190 9.57 49.06 18.39
CA ASN A 190 8.55 48.71 17.41
C ASN A 190 9.01 49.05 15.99
N ALA A 191 9.82 50.10 15.80
CA ALA A 191 10.50 50.35 14.53
C ALA A 191 11.51 49.23 14.19
N GLY A 192 12.23 48.71 15.19
CA GLY A 192 13.15 47.58 15.02
C GLY A 192 12.43 46.27 14.70
N LEU A 193 11.27 46.05 15.32
CA LEU A 193 10.37 44.92 15.03
C LEU A 193 9.87 44.96 13.59
N LEU A 194 9.36 46.11 13.11
CA LEU A 194 8.94 46.28 11.73
C LEU A 194 10.09 46.07 10.74
N LEU A 195 11.29 46.61 11.03
CA LEU A 195 12.48 46.36 10.23
C LEU A 195 12.84 44.86 10.18
N LEU A 196 12.67 44.10 11.26
CA LEU A 196 12.87 42.64 11.26
C LEU A 196 11.81 41.91 10.44
N VAL A 197 10.55 42.35 10.48
CA VAL A 197 9.48 41.81 9.62
C VAL A 197 9.83 42.03 8.15
N ASP A 198 10.15 43.27 7.75
CA ASP A 198 10.52 43.61 6.37
C ASP A 198 11.79 42.89 5.91
N LEU A 199 12.81 42.81 6.78
CA LEU A 199 14.09 42.16 6.47
C LEU A 199 13.96 40.64 6.31
N THR A 200 13.03 40.00 7.04
CA THR A 200 12.77 38.56 6.94
C THR A 200 11.74 38.19 5.88
N SER A 201 10.92 39.15 5.44
CA SER A 201 9.96 38.97 4.35
C SER A 201 10.69 38.67 3.04
N GLY A 202 10.37 37.53 2.42
CA GLY A 202 11.04 37.06 1.20
C GLY A 202 12.52 36.66 1.37
N ALA A 203 13.09 36.71 2.58
CA ALA A 203 14.50 36.43 2.82
C ALA A 203 14.87 34.96 2.61
N ASN A 204 16.14 34.73 2.24
CA ASN A 204 16.67 33.38 2.10
C ASN A 204 16.60 32.59 3.44
N GLU A 205 16.61 31.27 3.35
CA GLU A 205 16.49 30.40 4.54
C GLU A 205 17.67 30.59 5.52
N GLU A 206 18.85 30.96 5.01
CA GLU A 206 20.06 31.20 5.81
C GLU A 206 19.93 32.42 6.71
N LEU A 207 19.50 33.58 6.20
CA LEU A 207 19.24 34.77 7.01
C LEU A 207 18.19 34.46 8.08
N ARG A 208 17.11 33.78 7.70
CA ARG A 208 16.03 33.40 8.63
C ARG A 208 16.50 32.42 9.72
N LYS A 209 17.47 31.55 9.43
CA LYS A 209 18.16 30.73 10.46
C LYS A 209 18.99 31.61 11.40
N ILE A 210 19.82 32.50 10.87
CA ILE A 210 20.69 33.37 11.69
C ILE A 210 19.84 34.31 12.57
N VAL A 211 18.73 34.86 12.07
CA VAL A 211 17.77 35.63 12.90
C VAL A 211 17.20 34.77 14.04
N ALA A 212 16.78 33.54 13.76
CA ALA A 212 16.25 32.64 14.78
C ALA A 212 17.29 32.27 15.86
N PHE A 213 18.57 32.17 15.50
CA PHE A 213 19.66 31.89 16.44
C PHE A 213 19.92 33.00 17.48
N GLU A 214 19.53 34.25 17.21
CA GLU A 214 19.71 35.41 18.11
C GLU A 214 18.59 35.51 19.19
N ASP A 215 18.01 34.37 19.59
CA ASP A 215 16.88 34.23 20.54
C ASP A 215 15.64 35.07 20.20
N VAL A 216 15.41 35.32 18.90
CA VAL A 216 14.28 36.15 18.46
C VAL A 216 12.94 35.56 18.89
N PHE A 217 12.78 34.22 18.89
CA PHE A 217 11.54 33.60 19.38
C PHE A 217 11.22 34.00 20.83
N GLY A 218 12.18 33.84 21.76
CA GLY A 218 11.99 34.17 23.18
C GLY A 218 11.71 35.65 23.40
N LYS A 219 12.43 36.53 22.69
CA LYS A 219 12.20 37.97 22.72
C LYS A 219 10.81 38.35 22.20
N THR A 220 10.37 37.78 21.07
CA THR A 220 9.06 38.07 20.49
C THR A 220 7.90 37.67 21.39
N PHE A 221 7.96 36.50 22.05
CA PHE A 221 6.95 36.13 23.05
C PHE A 221 6.98 37.04 24.29
N SER A 222 8.16 37.42 24.76
CA SER A 222 8.32 38.34 25.89
C SER A 222 7.76 39.73 25.59
N LEU A 223 7.91 40.20 24.34
CA LEU A 223 7.40 41.48 23.86
C LEU A 223 5.87 41.50 23.85
N ILE A 224 5.23 40.44 23.32
CA ILE A 224 3.75 40.28 23.38
C ILE A 224 3.26 40.31 24.83
N GLN A 225 3.95 39.64 25.77
CA GLN A 225 3.57 39.64 27.19
C GLN A 225 3.77 41.01 27.87
N LEU A 226 4.82 41.75 27.51
CA LEU A 226 5.11 43.07 28.05
C LEU A 226 4.09 44.13 27.62
N GLU A 227 3.54 43.99 26.41
CA GLU A 227 2.48 44.85 25.84
C GLU A 227 1.06 44.42 26.28
N GLY A 228 0.91 43.61 27.34
CA GLY A 228 -0.39 43.21 27.90
C GLY A 228 -1.01 41.93 27.32
N GLY A 229 -0.27 41.17 26.51
CA GLY A 229 -0.73 39.91 25.93
C GLY A 229 -1.63 40.08 24.70
N LEU A 230 -2.32 39.02 24.31
CA LEU A 230 -2.94 38.91 22.98
C LEU A 230 -4.06 39.94 22.71
N SER A 231 -4.74 40.44 23.75
CA SER A 231 -5.83 41.41 23.66
C SER A 231 -5.37 42.87 23.65
N GLU A 232 -4.36 43.21 24.45
CA GLU A 232 -3.94 44.60 24.69
C GLU A 232 -2.79 45.04 23.76
N ALA A 233 -1.93 44.10 23.33
CA ALA A 233 -0.74 44.40 22.53
C ALA A 233 -1.03 44.84 21.07
N GLY A 234 -2.28 44.79 20.62
CA GLY A 234 -2.75 45.42 19.38
C GLY A 234 -1.93 45.09 18.13
N ILE A 235 -1.37 46.13 17.50
CA ILE A 235 -0.54 46.02 16.28
C ILE A 235 0.79 45.33 16.59
N THR A 236 1.41 45.63 17.73
CA THR A 236 2.71 45.05 18.13
C THR A 236 2.65 43.52 18.18
N ALA A 237 1.54 42.94 18.64
CA ALA A 237 1.33 41.48 18.57
C ALA A 237 1.21 40.94 17.14
N GLN A 238 0.59 41.70 16.22
CA GLN A 238 0.47 41.30 14.81
C GLN A 238 1.84 41.31 14.12
N ASP A 239 2.65 42.34 14.36
CA ASP A 239 4.03 42.43 13.83
C ASP A 239 4.90 41.30 14.41
N CYS A 240 4.76 41.01 15.71
CA CYS A 240 5.42 39.88 16.37
C CYS A 240 5.03 38.52 15.73
N LEU A 241 3.73 38.26 15.55
CA LEU A 241 3.24 37.03 14.92
C LEU A 241 3.69 36.92 13.45
N THR A 242 3.77 38.05 12.73
CA THR A 242 4.27 38.11 11.35
C THR A 242 5.76 37.79 11.28
N LEU A 243 6.58 38.31 12.21
CA LEU A 243 7.99 37.93 12.33
C LEU A 243 8.16 36.44 12.60
N LEU A 244 7.38 35.88 13.53
CA LEU A 244 7.39 34.43 13.79
C LEU A 244 7.00 33.63 12.53
N ALA A 245 5.96 34.06 11.81
CA ALA A 245 5.51 33.41 10.59
C ALA A 245 6.60 33.43 9.49
N ASN A 246 7.26 34.57 9.28
CA ASN A 246 8.38 34.70 8.33
C ASN A 246 9.51 33.73 8.68
N LEU A 247 9.88 33.62 9.96
CA LEU A 247 10.95 32.75 10.42
C LEU A 247 10.61 31.25 10.32
N ILE A 248 9.34 30.87 10.45
CA ILE A 248 8.90 29.46 10.44
C ILE A 248 8.54 28.94 9.03
N LYS A 249 7.94 29.76 8.16
CA LYS A 249 7.39 29.34 6.86
C LYS A 249 8.45 28.64 5.99
N GLY A 250 8.28 27.34 5.74
CA GLY A 250 9.20 26.55 4.91
C GLY A 250 10.64 26.48 5.46
N SER A 251 10.81 26.46 6.78
CA SER A 251 12.13 26.32 7.45
C SER A 251 12.09 25.23 8.52
N ALA A 252 12.32 23.98 8.11
CA ALA A 252 12.33 22.81 9.01
C ALA A 252 13.36 22.94 10.15
N SER A 253 14.47 23.66 9.91
CA SER A 253 15.47 23.99 10.93
C SER A 253 14.88 24.91 12.02
N ASN A 254 14.19 25.98 11.62
CA ASN A 254 13.61 26.92 12.56
C ASN A 254 12.40 26.32 13.30
N GLN A 255 11.57 25.52 12.62
CA GLN A 255 10.55 24.70 13.28
C GLN A 255 11.15 23.80 14.36
N THR A 256 12.30 23.16 14.06
CA THR A 256 12.99 22.28 15.03
C THR A 256 13.54 23.05 16.22
N MET A 257 14.21 24.18 15.98
CA MET A 257 14.69 25.07 17.05
C MET A 257 13.53 25.57 17.91
N PHE A 258 12.39 25.95 17.31
CA PHE A 258 11.20 26.38 18.05
C PHE A 258 10.61 25.29 18.94
N ARG A 259 10.61 24.02 18.49
CA ARG A 259 10.22 22.87 19.33
C ARG A 259 11.16 22.67 20.51
N GLU A 260 12.47 22.76 20.28
CA GLU A 260 13.51 22.47 21.28
C GLU A 260 13.70 23.60 22.30
N SER A 261 13.51 24.86 21.91
CA SER A 261 13.60 26.04 22.78
C SER A 261 12.39 26.26 23.70
N GLY A 262 11.44 25.32 23.77
CA GLY A 262 10.26 25.41 24.64
C GLY A 262 9.17 26.39 24.17
N CYS A 263 9.35 27.02 23.00
CA CYS A 263 8.42 28.01 22.45
C CYS A 263 7.01 27.46 22.19
N VAL A 264 6.87 26.15 22.00
CA VAL A 264 5.56 25.46 21.91
C VAL A 264 4.70 25.73 23.15
N ALA A 265 5.27 25.74 24.35
CA ALA A 265 4.52 26.02 25.58
C ALA A 265 4.08 27.49 25.68
N GLN A 266 4.90 28.42 25.18
CA GLN A 266 4.56 29.85 25.10
C GLN A 266 3.44 30.09 24.07
N LEU A 267 3.48 29.39 22.92
CA LEU A 267 2.41 29.42 21.92
C LEU A 267 1.07 28.93 22.51
N MET A 268 1.09 27.87 23.34
CA MET A 268 -0.11 27.38 24.03
C MET A 268 -0.69 28.39 25.02
N GLN A 269 0.18 29.10 25.76
CA GLN A 269 -0.26 30.17 26.67
C GLN A 269 -0.94 31.33 25.91
N LEU A 270 -0.49 31.67 24.70
CA LEU A 270 -1.17 32.64 23.86
C LEU A 270 -2.47 32.11 23.25
N LEU A 271 -2.54 30.83 22.85
CA LEU A 271 -3.80 30.25 22.35
C LEU A 271 -4.87 30.24 23.44
N GLN A 272 -4.50 30.00 24.71
CA GLN A 272 -5.41 30.14 25.85
C GLN A 272 -5.89 31.59 26.08
N GLN A 273 -5.14 32.61 25.65
CA GLN A 273 -5.59 34.01 25.67
C GLN A 273 -6.50 34.38 24.49
N SER A 274 -6.75 33.44 23.55
CA SER A 274 -7.67 33.68 22.42
C SER A 274 -9.15 33.61 22.83
N PHE A 275 -9.47 32.99 23.97
CA PHE A 275 -10.82 32.99 24.53
C PHE A 275 -11.21 34.39 25.05
N PRO A 276 -12.49 34.80 24.88
CA PRO A 276 -12.97 36.10 25.37
C PRO A 276 -12.96 36.15 26.90
N ARG A 277 -12.86 37.37 27.45
CA ARG A 277 -12.94 37.65 28.90
C ARG A 277 -14.24 38.40 29.21
N ASP A 278 -14.85 38.15 30.37
CA ASP A 278 -16.14 38.74 30.75
C ASP A 278 -16.13 40.28 30.82
N ASP A 279 -14.99 40.89 31.13
CA ASP A 279 -14.80 42.34 31.27
C ASP A 279 -14.06 43.00 30.07
N GLU A 280 -13.99 42.34 28.89
CA GLU A 280 -13.22 42.82 27.73
C GLU A 280 -13.85 44.05 27.03
N LEU A 281 -13.02 45.05 26.68
CA LEU A 281 -13.48 46.21 25.89
C LEU A 281 -13.64 45.86 24.41
N PRO A 282 -14.58 46.49 23.65
CA PRO A 282 -14.80 46.17 22.24
C PRO A 282 -13.58 46.36 21.32
N THR A 283 -12.67 47.28 21.67
CA THR A 283 -11.40 47.48 20.97
C THR A 283 -10.47 46.28 21.13
N ASP A 284 -10.42 45.76 22.34
CA ASP A 284 -9.50 44.72 22.79
C ASP A 284 -9.99 43.36 22.30
N THR A 285 -11.32 43.16 22.26
CA THR A 285 -11.99 42.08 21.54
C THR A 285 -11.54 42.01 20.08
N GLN A 286 -11.58 43.12 19.34
CA GLN A 286 -11.17 43.13 17.93
C GLN A 286 -9.65 42.90 17.75
N ALA A 287 -8.83 43.38 18.69
CA ALA A 287 -7.39 43.12 18.68
C ALA A 287 -7.08 41.65 18.96
N ARG A 288 -7.67 41.07 20.02
CA ARG A 288 -7.60 39.65 20.37
C ARG A 288 -8.02 38.76 19.21
N GLU A 289 -9.12 39.08 18.53
CA GLU A 289 -9.63 38.29 17.40
C GLU A 289 -8.66 38.25 16.22
N ARG A 290 -8.08 39.40 15.82
CA ARG A 290 -7.06 39.45 14.77
C ARG A 290 -5.80 38.68 15.16
N ALA A 291 -5.34 38.85 16.39
CA ALA A 291 -4.13 38.20 16.89
C ALA A 291 -4.34 36.68 17.08
N ALA A 292 -5.51 36.24 17.52
CA ALA A 292 -5.90 34.83 17.59
C ALA A 292 -5.96 34.18 16.20
N TRP A 293 -6.51 34.86 15.20
CA TRP A 293 -6.45 34.39 13.81
C TRP A 293 -5.00 34.24 13.34
N GLY A 294 -4.16 35.26 13.53
CA GLY A 294 -2.73 35.20 13.16
C GLY A 294 -1.96 34.08 13.88
N LEU A 295 -2.31 33.81 15.14
CA LEU A 295 -1.73 32.73 15.95
C LEU A 295 -2.14 31.34 15.45
N LEU A 296 -3.39 31.15 15.01
CA LEU A 296 -3.85 29.92 14.38
C LEU A 296 -3.18 29.69 13.01
N GLN A 297 -2.96 30.74 12.23
CA GLN A 297 -2.21 30.65 10.98
C GLN A 297 -0.72 30.32 11.22
N LEU A 298 -0.09 30.94 12.22
CA LEU A 298 1.26 30.60 12.65
C LEU A 298 1.37 29.12 13.06
N LEU A 299 0.38 28.57 13.77
CA LEU A 299 0.35 27.14 14.12
C LEU A 299 0.28 26.25 12.86
N ARG A 300 -0.53 26.60 11.86
CA ARG A 300 -0.64 25.84 10.60
C ARG A 300 0.68 25.77 9.82
N LEU A 301 1.56 26.78 9.93
CA LEU A 301 2.89 26.75 9.30
C LEU A 301 3.83 25.65 9.85
N PHE A 302 3.52 25.03 10.99
CA PHE A 302 4.22 23.85 11.49
C PHE A 302 3.58 22.52 11.04
N LEU A 303 2.41 22.58 10.42
CA LEU A 303 1.54 21.43 10.14
C LEU A 303 1.29 21.27 8.64
N ALA A 304 2.19 21.81 7.80
CA ALA A 304 2.10 21.72 6.35
C ALA A 304 2.22 20.25 5.90
N SER A 305 1.28 19.79 5.07
CA SER A 305 1.28 18.43 4.56
C SER A 305 2.52 18.18 3.68
N GLY A 306 3.11 16.98 3.78
CA GLY A 306 4.31 16.58 3.05
C GLY A 306 5.66 17.05 3.60
N GLU A 307 5.73 18.00 4.54
CA GLU A 307 7.01 18.38 5.17
C GLU A 307 7.53 17.28 6.12
N SER A 308 8.85 16.99 6.05
CA SER A 308 9.49 15.92 6.84
C SER A 308 9.53 16.16 8.36
N SER A 309 9.28 17.40 8.78
CA SER A 309 9.18 17.86 10.17
C SER A 309 7.75 17.84 10.73
N THR A 310 6.72 17.70 9.87
CA THR A 310 5.32 17.77 10.28
C THR A 310 4.91 16.67 11.27
N PRO A 311 5.29 15.38 11.12
CA PRO A 311 4.93 14.35 12.10
C PRO A 311 5.47 14.63 13.51
N GLN A 312 6.67 15.22 13.61
CA GLN A 312 7.29 15.60 14.88
C GLN A 312 6.67 16.87 15.45
N ASN A 313 6.30 17.84 14.60
CA ASN A 313 5.51 19.03 14.98
C ASN A 313 4.15 18.60 15.56
N GLN A 314 3.37 17.81 14.82
CA GLN A 314 2.06 17.29 15.22
C GLN A 314 2.11 16.64 16.60
N VAL A 315 3.04 15.71 16.81
CA VAL A 315 3.20 15.02 18.11
C VAL A 315 3.62 15.98 19.24
N ALA A 316 4.47 16.97 18.97
CA ALA A 316 4.88 17.96 19.97
C ALA A 316 3.71 18.87 20.38
N PHE A 317 2.96 19.41 19.42
CA PHE A 317 1.79 20.24 19.67
C PHE A 317 0.66 19.46 20.33
N PHE A 318 0.34 18.25 19.87
CA PHE A 318 -0.72 17.44 20.48
C PHE A 318 -0.41 17.13 21.96
N ARG A 319 0.83 16.75 22.28
CA ARG A 319 1.30 16.54 23.66
C ARG A 319 1.28 17.80 24.53
N ALA A 320 1.40 18.98 23.94
CA ALA A 320 1.27 20.26 24.64
C ALA A 320 -0.20 20.64 24.95
N GLY A 321 -1.18 19.83 24.52
CA GLY A 321 -2.61 20.08 24.73
C GLY A 321 -3.29 20.88 23.61
N THR A 322 -2.60 21.15 22.49
CA THR A 322 -3.12 21.97 21.39
C THR A 322 -4.47 21.47 20.87
N GLY A 323 -4.65 20.15 20.73
CA GLY A 323 -5.87 19.56 20.16
C GLY A 323 -7.14 19.96 20.91
N GLN A 324 -7.16 19.84 22.24
CA GLN A 324 -8.32 20.22 23.04
C GLN A 324 -8.58 21.74 22.98
N ILE A 325 -7.52 22.56 23.00
CA ILE A 325 -7.65 24.03 22.91
C ILE A 325 -8.30 24.42 21.57
N LEU A 326 -7.89 23.81 20.46
CA LEU A 326 -8.46 24.08 19.14
C LEU A 326 -9.93 23.65 19.04
N ILE A 327 -10.28 22.50 19.61
CA ILE A 327 -11.68 22.03 19.71
C ILE A 327 -12.52 23.02 20.54
N ASP A 328 -12.04 23.41 21.72
CA ASP A 328 -12.76 24.32 22.62
C ASP A 328 -12.92 25.72 21.99
N LEU A 329 -11.93 26.20 21.21
CA LEU A 329 -12.05 27.42 20.40
C LEU A 329 -13.08 27.27 19.28
N ALA A 330 -13.08 26.15 18.56
CA ALA A 330 -13.99 25.88 17.44
C ALA A 330 -15.48 25.84 17.85
N PHE A 331 -15.78 25.29 19.02
CA PHE A 331 -17.15 25.17 19.52
C PHE A 331 -17.61 26.32 20.43
N SER A 332 -16.72 27.28 20.76
CA SER A 332 -17.09 28.48 21.51
C SER A 332 -18.01 29.40 20.68
N PRO A 333 -19.28 29.63 21.09
CA PRO A 333 -20.21 30.48 20.34
C PRO A 333 -19.90 31.98 20.48
N ALA A 334 -19.00 32.35 21.39
CA ALA A 334 -18.58 33.74 21.62
C ALA A 334 -17.43 34.19 20.70
N LEU A 335 -16.94 33.31 19.80
CA LEU A 335 -15.90 33.64 18.83
C LEU A 335 -16.47 33.78 17.40
N PRO A 336 -15.93 34.70 16.57
CA PRO A 336 -16.28 34.80 15.16
C PRO A 336 -16.10 33.50 14.40
N THR A 337 -16.95 33.26 13.37
CA THR A 337 -16.89 32.05 12.55
C THR A 337 -15.51 31.81 11.94
N THR A 338 -14.82 32.88 11.51
CA THR A 338 -13.48 32.80 10.93
C THR A 338 -12.49 32.13 11.86
N ILE A 339 -12.43 32.53 13.13
CA ILE A 339 -11.55 31.92 14.14
C ILE A 339 -11.95 30.47 14.39
N ARG A 340 -13.25 30.19 14.49
CA ARG A 340 -13.78 28.84 14.74
C ARG A 340 -13.43 27.87 13.59
N ALA A 341 -13.59 28.32 12.34
CA ALA A 341 -13.25 27.55 11.15
C ALA A 341 -11.73 27.36 11.01
N THR A 342 -10.91 28.40 11.24
CA THR A 342 -9.44 28.26 11.24
C THR A 342 -8.96 27.33 12.37
N ALA A 343 -9.63 27.32 13.54
CA ALA A 343 -9.31 26.39 14.62
C ALA A 343 -9.61 24.93 14.26
N LEU A 344 -10.74 24.65 13.60
CA LEU A 344 -11.04 23.32 13.04
C LEU A 344 -10.01 22.88 11.99
N ARG A 345 -9.58 23.77 11.09
CA ARG A 345 -8.55 23.48 10.09
C ARG A 345 -7.17 23.26 10.70
N ALA A 346 -6.81 24.02 11.73
CA ALA A 346 -5.59 23.78 12.50
C ALA A 346 -5.65 22.43 13.24
N ALA A 347 -6.83 22.02 13.73
CA ALA A 347 -7.01 20.70 14.34
C ALA A 347 -6.93 19.57 13.30
N ALA A 348 -7.39 19.80 12.06
CA ALA A 348 -7.30 18.85 10.97
C ALA A 348 -5.84 18.57 10.63
N ALA A 349 -5.07 19.62 10.33
CA ALA A 349 -3.63 19.54 10.06
C ALA A 349 -2.82 18.97 11.25
N LEU A 350 -3.31 19.10 12.49
CA LEU A 350 -2.67 18.56 13.68
C LEU A 350 -2.75 17.02 13.78
N ILE A 351 -3.80 16.40 13.22
CA ILE A 351 -4.03 14.94 13.30
C ILE A 351 -3.86 14.23 11.95
N GLU A 352 -3.89 14.96 10.84
CA GLU A 352 -3.87 14.40 9.48
C GLU A 352 -2.70 13.44 9.25
N SER A 353 -3.02 12.26 8.69
CA SER A 353 -2.05 11.20 8.37
C SER A 353 -1.18 10.74 9.54
N ASN A 354 -1.65 10.89 10.78
CA ASN A 354 -0.92 10.52 11.99
C ASN A 354 -1.73 9.55 12.87
N PRO A 355 -1.69 8.22 12.60
CA PRO A 355 -2.59 7.25 13.22
C PRO A 355 -2.65 7.28 14.76
N PRO A 356 -1.53 7.38 15.50
CA PRO A 356 -1.58 7.50 16.96
C PRO A 356 -2.31 8.75 17.47
N LEU A 357 -2.32 9.85 16.71
CA LEU A 357 -3.02 11.08 17.09
C LEU A 357 -4.51 11.01 16.70
N GLN A 358 -4.83 10.44 15.54
CA GLN A 358 -6.21 10.18 15.13
C GLN A 358 -6.92 9.28 16.16
N GLU A 359 -6.30 8.16 16.58
CA GLU A 359 -6.86 7.26 17.61
C GLU A 359 -7.09 7.97 18.96
N GLN A 360 -6.19 8.87 19.38
CA GLN A 360 -6.36 9.66 20.61
C GLN A 360 -7.45 10.74 20.48
N PHE A 361 -7.55 11.40 19.32
CA PHE A 361 -8.50 12.48 19.05
C PHE A 361 -9.95 12.04 19.20
N ALA A 362 -10.29 10.79 18.85
CA ALA A 362 -11.63 10.24 19.03
C ALA A 362 -12.13 10.26 20.49
N SER A 363 -11.20 10.22 21.47
CA SER A 363 -11.54 10.26 22.91
C SER A 363 -11.79 11.68 23.45
N SER A 364 -11.52 12.72 22.65
CA SER A 364 -11.76 14.11 23.01
C SER A 364 -13.25 14.41 23.14
N THR A 365 -13.58 15.33 24.05
CA THR A 365 -14.97 15.74 24.32
C THR A 365 -15.08 17.26 24.33
N VAL A 366 -16.23 17.78 23.94
CA VAL A 366 -16.51 19.22 23.83
C VAL A 366 -17.85 19.56 24.46
N ILE A 367 -18.02 20.82 24.85
CA ILE A 367 -19.31 21.37 25.27
C ILE A 367 -19.95 22.01 24.03
N THR A 368 -20.96 21.35 23.46
CA THR A 368 -21.76 21.94 22.37
C THR A 368 -22.67 23.06 22.90
N PRO A 369 -23.28 23.90 22.04
CA PRO A 369 -24.29 24.87 22.48
C PRO A 369 -25.46 24.22 23.25
N ALA A 370 -25.93 23.05 22.81
CA ALA A 370 -26.96 22.28 23.50
C ALA A 370 -26.50 21.76 24.88
N ASP A 371 -25.24 21.33 25.00
CA ASP A 371 -24.66 20.98 26.30
C ASP A 371 -24.55 22.21 27.21
N ALA A 372 -24.15 23.37 26.68
CA ALA A 372 -24.03 24.62 27.43
C ALA A 372 -25.39 25.09 27.98
N GLU A 373 -26.44 25.06 27.17
CA GLU A 373 -27.82 25.36 27.59
C GLU A 373 -28.32 24.39 28.68
N HIS A 374 -28.08 23.09 28.49
CA HIS A 374 -28.41 22.06 29.47
C HIS A 374 -27.69 22.28 30.81
N ASN A 375 -26.37 22.49 30.76
CA ASN A 375 -25.53 22.72 31.92
C ASN A 375 -25.92 24.03 32.67
N ALA A 376 -26.27 25.08 31.93
CA ALA A 376 -26.77 26.32 32.51
C ALA A 376 -28.12 26.13 33.23
N ALA A 377 -29.04 25.35 32.63
CA ALA A 377 -30.33 25.03 33.24
C ALA A 377 -30.19 24.15 34.49
N GLU A 378 -29.30 23.14 34.48
CA GLU A 378 -28.94 22.33 35.65
C GLU A 378 -28.35 23.20 36.78
N ALA A 379 -27.38 24.08 36.46
CA ALA A 379 -26.78 24.99 37.41
C ALA A 379 -27.80 25.93 38.07
N GLN A 380 -28.77 26.45 37.30
CA GLN A 380 -29.85 27.29 37.84
C GLN A 380 -30.79 26.52 38.78
N LYS A 381 -31.16 25.27 38.46
CA LYS A 381 -31.95 24.40 39.37
C LYS A 381 -31.21 24.18 40.70
N HIS A 382 -29.90 23.90 40.65
CA HIS A 382 -29.09 23.69 41.86
C HIS A 382 -28.86 24.97 42.67
N ALA A 383 -28.81 26.14 42.03
CA ALA A 383 -28.75 27.43 42.73
C ALA A 383 -30.03 27.72 43.53
N GLN A 384 -31.21 27.42 42.97
CA GLN A 384 -32.50 27.70 43.61
C GLN A 384 -32.80 26.80 44.83
N THR A 385 -32.18 25.62 44.93
CA THR A 385 -32.43 24.68 46.04
C THR A 385 -31.59 24.94 47.31
N ASN A 386 -30.53 25.75 47.26
CA ASN A 386 -29.68 26.08 48.42
C ASN A 386 -30.22 27.26 49.27
N GLY A 387 -31.54 27.44 49.34
CA GLY A 387 -32.22 28.58 49.96
C GLY A 387 -32.45 28.52 51.49
N THR A 388 -31.74 27.68 52.25
CA THR A 388 -31.89 27.58 53.72
C THR A 388 -30.56 27.77 54.45
N ALA A 389 -30.52 28.77 55.34
CA ALA A 389 -29.32 29.14 56.09
C ALA A 389 -28.93 28.08 57.13
N PRO A 390 -27.67 27.59 57.14
CA PRO A 390 -27.25 26.53 58.05
C PRO A 390 -26.79 27.08 59.40
N ASN A 391 -27.68 27.09 60.39
CA ASN A 391 -27.29 27.29 61.79
C ASN A 391 -26.96 25.93 62.42
N GLY A 392 -25.75 25.39 62.18
CA GLY A 392 -25.34 24.11 62.76
C GLY A 392 -24.01 23.55 62.24
N ARG A 393 -23.05 23.32 63.14
CA ARG A 393 -21.81 22.58 62.85
C ARG A 393 -22.14 21.12 62.46
N ALA A 394 -21.90 20.75 61.21
CA ALA A 394 -21.77 19.36 60.78
C ALA A 394 -20.54 19.22 59.86
N LYS A 395 -19.85 18.07 59.94
CA LYS A 395 -18.57 17.85 59.28
C LYS A 395 -18.74 17.41 57.82
N THR A 396 -17.93 18.00 56.94
CA THR A 396 -17.36 17.41 55.72
C THR A 396 -17.96 16.09 55.23
N SER A 397 -18.94 16.17 54.33
CA SER A 397 -19.23 15.14 53.32
C SER A 397 -19.16 15.82 51.95
N ALA A 398 -18.46 15.21 50.99
CA ALA A 398 -18.25 15.81 49.67
C ALA A 398 -19.58 16.16 49.00
N ARG A 399 -19.70 17.39 48.48
CA ARG A 399 -20.69 17.67 47.44
C ARG A 399 -20.27 16.87 46.20
N PRO A 400 -21.18 16.14 45.53
CA PRO A 400 -20.90 15.70 44.18
C PRO A 400 -20.70 16.94 43.31
N SER A 401 -19.58 17.00 42.58
CA SER A 401 -19.46 17.90 41.44
C SER A 401 -20.50 17.47 40.42
N VAL A 402 -21.38 18.39 40.02
CA VAL A 402 -22.20 18.17 38.82
C VAL A 402 -21.22 18.15 37.66
N GLU A 403 -21.00 16.98 37.08
CA GLU A 403 -20.18 16.86 35.87
C GLU A 403 -20.96 17.49 34.72
N ASN A 404 -20.39 18.53 34.11
CA ASN A 404 -21.00 19.19 32.96
C ASN A 404 -21.15 18.17 31.83
N ARG A 405 -22.34 18.10 31.25
CA ARG A 405 -22.61 17.34 30.02
C ARG A 405 -21.62 17.79 28.94
N ARG A 406 -21.08 16.80 28.23
CA ARG A 406 -20.13 16.94 27.13
C ARG A 406 -20.44 15.89 26.06
N THR A 407 -20.24 16.26 24.81
CA THR A 407 -20.45 15.40 23.63
C THR A 407 -19.08 14.94 23.09
N TYR A 408 -19.00 13.75 22.50
CA TYR A 408 -17.77 13.29 21.84
C TYR A 408 -17.49 14.13 20.59
N VAL A 409 -16.22 14.41 20.30
CA VAL A 409 -15.86 15.37 19.25
C VAL A 409 -16.33 14.93 17.86
N ILE A 410 -16.27 13.63 17.53
CA ILE A 410 -16.74 13.15 16.22
C ILE A 410 -18.25 13.35 16.03
N GLU A 411 -19.06 13.12 17.08
CA GLU A 411 -20.51 13.37 17.07
C GLU A 411 -20.82 14.87 16.96
N ALA A 412 -20.11 15.71 17.72
CA ALA A 412 -20.26 17.16 17.65
C ALA A 412 -19.86 17.73 16.28
N LEU A 413 -18.83 17.16 15.62
CA LEU A 413 -18.42 17.53 14.26
C LEU A 413 -19.43 17.07 13.21
N LEU A 414 -19.99 15.86 13.36
CA LEU A 414 -21.06 15.38 12.46
C LEU A 414 -22.30 16.27 12.54
N HIS A 415 -22.76 16.61 13.75
CA HIS A 415 -23.87 17.54 13.92
C HIS A 415 -23.57 18.92 13.32
N LEU A 416 -22.34 19.42 13.45
CA LEU A 416 -21.94 20.71 12.86
C LEU A 416 -21.86 20.64 11.33
N ALA A 417 -21.33 19.56 10.75
CA ALA A 417 -21.19 19.39 9.31
C ALA A 417 -22.53 19.10 8.61
N LEU A 418 -23.41 18.28 9.20
CA LEU A 418 -24.58 17.69 8.54
C LEU A 418 -25.91 18.32 8.96
N ASP A 419 -26.15 18.59 10.24
CA ASP A 419 -27.49 18.92 10.75
C ASP A 419 -27.74 20.43 10.98
N GLN A 420 -26.71 21.27 10.83
CA GLN A 420 -26.82 22.73 11.03
C GLN A 420 -26.97 23.50 9.72
N ALA A 421 -28.12 23.35 9.06
CA ALA A 421 -28.48 24.10 7.84
C ALA A 421 -28.37 25.63 7.96
N THR A 422 -28.46 26.19 9.18
CA THR A 422 -28.34 27.63 9.45
C THR A 422 -26.91 28.09 9.80
N ALA A 423 -25.94 27.17 9.90
CA ALA A 423 -24.54 27.52 10.11
C ALA A 423 -23.86 27.97 8.81
N GLU A 424 -22.86 28.83 8.93
CA GLU A 424 -22.06 29.33 7.81
C GLU A 424 -21.32 28.18 7.09
N GLU A 425 -21.33 28.18 5.76
CA GLU A 425 -20.73 27.09 4.96
C GLU A 425 -19.24 26.89 5.27
N THR A 426 -18.51 27.99 5.51
CA THR A 426 -17.10 28.02 5.94
C THR A 426 -16.82 27.14 7.16
N LEU A 427 -17.74 27.13 8.13
CA LEU A 427 -17.62 26.40 9.39
C LEU A 427 -17.99 24.93 9.22
N ARG A 428 -19.04 24.64 8.44
CA ARG A 428 -19.47 23.28 8.11
C ARG A 428 -18.40 22.56 7.31
N GLY A 429 -17.82 23.23 6.31
CA GLY A 429 -16.69 22.73 5.51
C GLY A 429 -15.44 22.48 6.36
N ALA A 430 -15.13 23.37 7.30
CA ALA A 430 -14.02 23.14 8.24
C ALA A 430 -14.25 21.95 9.18
N ALA A 431 -15.50 21.69 9.59
CA ALA A 431 -15.85 20.49 10.36
C ALA A 431 -15.75 19.21 9.51
N CYS A 432 -16.22 19.25 8.25
CA CYS A 432 -16.07 18.16 7.28
C CYS A 432 -14.59 17.83 7.04
N ALA A 433 -13.75 18.84 6.79
CA ALA A 433 -12.30 18.68 6.59
C ALA A 433 -11.60 18.03 7.80
N LEU A 434 -12.02 18.34 9.03
CA LEU A 434 -11.51 17.70 10.24
C LEU A 434 -11.95 16.23 10.36
N ILE A 435 -13.19 15.90 9.96
CA ILE A 435 -13.63 14.50 9.86
C ILE A 435 -12.81 13.77 8.78
N GLN A 436 -12.59 14.37 7.60
CA GLN A 436 -11.77 13.79 6.54
C GLN A 436 -10.33 13.54 7.03
N ALA A 437 -9.67 14.53 7.65
CA ALA A 437 -8.33 14.39 8.21
C ALA A 437 -8.23 13.31 9.31
N TYR A 438 -9.32 13.05 10.04
CA TYR A 438 -9.43 11.94 10.99
C TYR A 438 -9.54 10.55 10.30
N LEU A 439 -10.09 10.49 9.08
CA LEU A 439 -10.21 9.28 8.26
C LEU A 439 -9.00 9.03 7.34
N THR A 440 -8.23 10.07 6.98
CA THR A 440 -7.10 10.01 6.05
C THR A 440 -6.05 8.98 6.51
N ASN A 441 -5.69 8.05 5.63
CA ASN A 441 -4.66 7.03 5.85
C ASN A 441 -4.88 6.12 7.08
N HIS A 442 -6.13 5.88 7.51
CA HIS A 442 -6.43 5.05 8.68
C HIS A 442 -7.59 4.05 8.51
N ASP A 443 -7.31 2.89 7.91
CA ASP A 443 -8.32 1.87 7.57
C ASP A 443 -9.18 1.37 8.74
N ARG A 444 -8.59 1.17 9.93
CA ARG A 444 -9.35 0.74 11.12
C ARG A 444 -10.39 1.77 11.56
N ILE A 445 -10.03 3.05 11.52
CA ILE A 445 -10.94 4.14 11.84
C ILE A 445 -12.03 4.23 10.78
N LYS A 446 -11.69 4.14 9.48
CA LYS A 446 -12.67 4.08 8.38
C LYS A 446 -13.68 2.94 8.59
N ALA A 447 -13.20 1.72 8.84
CA ALA A 447 -14.05 0.55 9.06
C ALA A 447 -14.97 0.71 10.29
N HIS A 448 -14.43 1.17 11.42
CA HIS A 448 -15.22 1.41 12.64
C HIS A 448 -16.26 2.53 12.45
N PHE A 449 -15.87 3.63 11.80
CA PHE A 449 -16.77 4.74 11.50
C PHE A 449 -17.92 4.30 10.60
N LEU A 450 -17.63 3.58 9.52
CA LEU A 450 -18.66 3.05 8.62
C LEU A 450 -19.58 2.06 9.33
N GLN A 451 -19.04 1.14 10.14
CA GLN A 451 -19.85 0.23 10.95
C GLN A 451 -20.77 0.97 11.95
N ARG A 452 -20.28 2.05 12.58
CA ARG A 452 -21.09 2.88 13.49
C ARG A 452 -22.18 3.65 12.76
N ALA A 453 -21.91 4.12 11.53
CA ALA A 453 -22.91 4.78 10.68
C ALA A 453 -23.99 3.80 10.21
N ILE A 454 -23.61 2.59 9.77
CA ILE A 454 -24.54 1.52 9.38
C ILE A 454 -25.40 1.09 10.58
N GLY A 455 -24.79 0.88 11.75
CA GLY A 455 -25.52 0.55 12.98
C GLY A 455 -26.51 1.62 13.40
N GLY A 456 -26.11 2.90 13.38
CA GLY A 456 -27.00 4.01 13.74
C GLY A 456 -28.15 4.22 12.76
N HIS A 457 -27.96 3.89 11.48
CA HIS A 457 -29.03 3.86 10.48
C HIS A 457 -30.02 2.71 10.77
N ALA A 458 -29.51 1.49 10.96
CA ALA A 458 -30.33 0.31 11.26
C ALA A 458 -31.09 0.40 12.60
N GLU A 459 -30.56 1.14 13.59
CA GLU A 459 -31.22 1.38 14.87
C GLU A 459 -32.20 2.59 14.85
N GLY A 460 -32.26 3.35 13.75
CA GLY A 460 -33.11 4.54 13.63
C GLY A 460 -32.69 5.69 14.55
N GLU A 461 -31.38 5.86 14.79
CA GLU A 461 -30.87 6.90 15.68
C GLU A 461 -31.17 8.32 15.14
N THR A 462 -31.50 9.24 16.05
CA THR A 462 -31.73 10.66 15.72
C THR A 462 -30.44 11.49 15.69
N ALA A 463 -29.27 10.87 15.62
CA ALA A 463 -27.97 11.54 15.62
C ALA A 463 -27.47 11.73 14.17
N ALA A 464 -26.74 12.82 13.93
CA ALA A 464 -26.15 13.15 12.64
C ALA A 464 -25.38 11.97 12.03
N ASN A 465 -25.87 11.44 10.92
CA ASN A 465 -25.37 10.20 10.31
C ASN A 465 -25.28 10.33 8.79
N VAL A 466 -24.06 10.16 8.25
CA VAL A 466 -23.76 10.32 6.82
C VAL A 466 -24.60 9.45 5.89
N ILE A 467 -25.06 8.28 6.33
CA ILE A 467 -25.92 7.40 5.51
C ILE A 467 -27.34 7.97 5.48
N VAL A 468 -27.89 8.34 6.65
CA VAL A 468 -29.21 8.96 6.77
C VAL A 468 -29.28 10.26 5.96
N THR A 469 -28.26 11.13 6.05
CA THR A 469 -28.21 12.39 5.29
C THR A 469 -28.20 12.19 3.77
N LEU A 470 -27.67 11.07 3.26
CA LEU A 470 -27.63 10.76 1.82
C LEU A 470 -28.86 10.00 1.30
N LEU A 471 -29.57 9.28 2.17
CA LEU A 471 -30.82 8.59 1.79
C LEU A 471 -32.05 9.47 2.00
N HIS A 472 -32.02 10.31 3.04
CA HIS A 472 -33.09 11.22 3.44
C HIS A 472 -32.53 12.66 3.58
N PRO A 473 -32.18 13.33 2.48
CA PRO A 473 -31.66 14.70 2.50
C PRO A 473 -32.69 15.69 3.06
N ALA A 474 -32.26 16.57 3.96
CA ALA A 474 -33.13 17.58 4.55
C ALA A 474 -33.53 18.66 3.52
N GLU A 475 -34.77 19.16 3.63
CA GLU A 475 -35.28 20.19 2.71
C GLU A 475 -34.43 21.47 2.76
N ASN A 476 -33.81 21.81 1.62
CA ASN A 476 -32.93 22.97 1.42
C ASN A 476 -31.54 22.89 2.10
N ASP A 477 -31.05 21.71 2.50
CA ASP A 477 -29.66 21.54 2.98
C ASP A 477 -28.77 20.76 1.99
N ASP A 478 -28.48 21.38 0.85
CA ASP A 478 -27.54 20.85 -0.15
C ASP A 478 -26.13 20.62 0.43
N THR A 479 -25.72 21.45 1.40
CA THR A 479 -24.38 21.46 1.98
C THR A 479 -24.15 20.26 2.91
N GLY A 480 -25.17 19.82 3.64
CA GLY A 480 -25.15 18.55 4.39
C GLY A 480 -24.95 17.34 3.48
N VAL A 481 -25.65 17.29 2.35
CA VAL A 481 -25.52 16.22 1.33
C VAL A 481 -24.11 16.19 0.73
N VAL A 482 -23.56 17.36 0.36
CA VAL A 482 -22.19 17.47 -0.16
C VAL A 482 -21.18 16.92 0.84
N HIS A 483 -21.20 17.39 2.10
CA HIS A 483 -20.27 16.90 3.13
C HIS A 483 -20.44 15.41 3.46
N ALA A 484 -21.67 14.91 3.57
CA ALA A 484 -21.91 13.47 3.76
C ALA A 484 -21.31 12.64 2.62
N SER A 485 -21.47 13.09 1.36
CA SER A 485 -20.88 12.43 0.20
C SER A 485 -19.35 12.41 0.25
N TRP A 486 -18.71 13.49 0.71
CA TRP A 486 -17.25 13.55 0.81
C TRP A 486 -16.69 12.65 1.90
N ILE A 487 -17.38 12.56 3.04
CA ILE A 487 -17.03 11.65 4.13
C ILE A 487 -17.16 10.19 3.65
N VAL A 488 -18.28 9.83 3.00
CA VAL A 488 -18.48 8.46 2.51
C VAL A 488 -17.49 8.09 1.40
N GLN A 489 -17.15 9.00 0.50
CA GLN A 489 -16.05 8.80 -0.47
C GLN A 489 -14.72 8.48 0.23
N GLY A 490 -14.37 9.20 1.29
CA GLY A 490 -13.17 8.93 2.09
C GLY A 490 -13.19 7.58 2.83
N LEU A 491 -14.37 7.07 3.21
CA LEU A 491 -14.53 5.76 3.86
C LEU A 491 -14.38 4.58 2.89
N ILE A 492 -14.84 4.72 1.64
CA ILE A 492 -14.93 3.61 0.68
C ILE A 492 -13.79 3.54 -0.35
N VAL A 493 -13.01 4.62 -0.52
CA VAL A 493 -11.86 4.62 -1.42
C VAL A 493 -10.83 3.57 -0.98
N ASP A 494 -10.38 2.77 -1.96
CA ASP A 494 -9.46 1.64 -1.82
C ASP A 494 -9.86 0.56 -0.80
N GLN A 495 -11.13 0.51 -0.38
CA GLN A 495 -11.65 -0.39 0.65
C GLN A 495 -12.81 -1.25 0.11
N PRO A 496 -12.54 -2.41 -0.52
CA PRO A 496 -13.59 -3.23 -1.14
C PRO A 496 -14.59 -3.81 -0.11
N GLU A 497 -14.13 -4.12 1.11
CA GLU A 497 -15.01 -4.52 2.21
C GLU A 497 -15.96 -3.39 2.63
N ALA A 498 -15.50 -2.14 2.60
CA ALA A 498 -16.34 -0.97 2.91
C ALA A 498 -17.41 -0.75 1.82
N LYS A 499 -17.04 -0.92 0.54
CA LYS A 499 -17.99 -0.88 -0.58
C LYS A 499 -19.05 -1.98 -0.46
N ALA A 500 -18.65 -3.20 -0.12
CA ALA A 500 -19.56 -4.32 0.13
C ALA A 500 -20.47 -4.11 1.35
N ALA A 501 -19.95 -3.52 2.44
CA ALA A 501 -20.73 -3.19 3.62
C ALA A 501 -21.79 -2.11 3.34
N LEU A 502 -21.44 -1.07 2.56
CA LEU A 502 -22.39 -0.03 2.16
C LEU A 502 -23.46 -0.56 1.19
N LEU A 503 -23.11 -1.47 0.28
CA LEU A 503 -24.06 -2.16 -0.60
C LEU A 503 -25.06 -3.04 0.17
N ALA A 504 -24.67 -3.57 1.33
CA ALA A 504 -25.53 -4.41 2.16
C ALA A 504 -26.57 -3.61 2.97
N VAL A 505 -26.49 -2.27 3.01
CA VAL A 505 -27.48 -1.40 3.66
C VAL A 505 -28.76 -1.36 2.84
N LYS A 506 -29.90 -1.51 3.52
CA LYS A 506 -31.25 -1.58 2.93
C LYS A 506 -32.23 -0.72 3.72
N GLU A 507 -33.23 -0.18 3.03
CA GLU A 507 -34.40 0.51 3.58
C GLU A 507 -35.70 -0.11 3.04
N GLY A 508 -36.78 -0.05 3.83
CA GLY A 508 -38.08 -0.68 3.53
C GLY A 508 -38.27 -2.03 4.22
N ASP A 509 -39.53 -2.35 4.58
CA ASP A 509 -39.91 -3.61 5.25
C ASP A 509 -40.67 -4.58 4.30
N GLU A 510 -40.03 -5.70 3.96
CA GLU A 510 -40.61 -6.77 3.13
C GLU A 510 -41.79 -7.48 3.82
N GLU A 511 -41.87 -7.47 5.17
CA GLU A 511 -42.97 -8.05 5.93
C GLU A 511 -44.22 -7.14 5.96
N GLU A 512 -44.04 -5.81 5.92
CA GLU A 512 -45.15 -4.85 5.75
C GLU A 512 -45.57 -4.67 4.28
N GLY A 513 -44.78 -5.20 3.34
CA GLY A 513 -45.05 -5.15 1.90
C GLY A 513 -44.53 -3.90 1.21
N GLU A 514 -43.51 -3.26 1.78
CA GLU A 514 -42.77 -2.16 1.17
C GLU A 514 -41.66 -2.69 0.25
N ASP A 515 -41.31 -1.93 -0.79
CA ASP A 515 -40.21 -2.28 -1.69
C ASP A 515 -38.87 -2.05 -0.97
N VAL A 516 -38.05 -3.09 -0.83
CA VAL A 516 -36.75 -3.02 -0.13
C VAL A 516 -35.66 -2.49 -1.06
N ILE A 517 -35.22 -1.26 -0.83
CA ILE A 517 -34.25 -0.53 -1.66
C ILE A 517 -32.87 -0.57 -0.99
N THR A 518 -31.82 -0.88 -1.75
CA THR A 518 -30.43 -0.79 -1.26
C THR A 518 -29.96 0.66 -1.20
N ALA A 519 -28.98 0.96 -0.34
CA ALA A 519 -28.44 2.34 -0.26
C ALA A 519 -27.90 2.85 -1.61
N VAL A 520 -27.35 1.97 -2.46
CA VAL A 520 -26.84 2.34 -3.80
C VAL A 520 -27.97 2.74 -4.75
N ARG A 521 -29.08 2.00 -4.75
CA ARG A 521 -30.31 2.39 -5.49
C ARG A 521 -30.92 3.67 -4.92
N GLY A 522 -30.91 3.83 -3.60
CA GLY A 522 -31.31 5.07 -2.91
C GLY A 522 -30.55 6.29 -3.42
N PHE A 523 -29.21 6.24 -3.42
CA PHE A 523 -28.36 7.31 -3.99
C PHE A 523 -28.63 7.53 -5.50
N GLY A 524 -28.90 6.45 -6.25
CA GLY A 524 -29.29 6.53 -7.66
C GLY A 524 -30.62 7.26 -7.89
N SER A 525 -31.61 7.02 -7.01
CA SER A 525 -32.91 7.69 -7.01
C SER A 525 -32.77 9.18 -6.66
N GLN A 526 -31.98 9.52 -5.63
CA GLN A 526 -31.69 10.92 -5.27
C GLN A 526 -30.94 11.65 -6.40
N LEU A 527 -29.98 11.00 -7.07
CA LEU A 527 -29.35 11.56 -8.27
C LEU A 527 -30.35 11.78 -9.41
N GLN A 528 -31.24 10.83 -9.65
CA GLN A 528 -32.28 10.97 -10.68
C GLN A 528 -33.23 12.14 -10.37
N ALA A 529 -33.55 12.40 -9.09
CA ALA A 529 -34.32 13.56 -8.67
C ALA A 529 -33.52 14.87 -8.91
N ALA A 530 -32.26 14.94 -8.47
CA ALA A 530 -31.41 16.12 -8.65
C ALA A 530 -31.13 16.50 -10.12
N LEU A 531 -31.20 15.52 -11.05
CA LEU A 531 -31.06 15.72 -12.49
C LEU A 531 -32.36 16.15 -13.22
N GLN A 532 -33.51 16.15 -12.55
CA GLN A 532 -34.75 16.70 -13.12
C GLN A 532 -34.69 18.23 -13.19
N ALA A 533 -35.55 18.85 -14.01
CA ALA A 533 -35.56 20.30 -14.17
C ALA A 533 -36.44 20.96 -13.08
N PRO A 534 -35.94 21.97 -12.33
CA PRO A 534 -34.61 22.59 -12.40
C PRO A 534 -33.51 21.73 -11.77
N VAL A 535 -32.35 21.62 -12.44
CA VAL A 535 -31.24 20.76 -12.01
C VAL A 535 -30.59 21.30 -10.74
N HIS A 536 -30.52 20.47 -9.70
CA HIS A 536 -29.88 20.79 -8.42
C HIS A 536 -28.37 20.51 -8.50
N VAL A 537 -27.60 21.50 -8.95
CA VAL A 537 -26.16 21.35 -9.30
C VAL A 537 -25.33 20.73 -8.17
N ARG A 538 -25.40 21.26 -6.93
CA ARG A 538 -24.61 20.75 -5.78
C ARG A 538 -24.98 19.29 -5.44
N GLN A 539 -26.27 18.96 -5.33
CA GLN A 539 -26.72 17.59 -5.06
C GLN A 539 -26.36 16.62 -6.19
N ALA A 540 -26.57 17.02 -7.46
CA ALA A 540 -26.22 16.20 -8.61
C ALA A 540 -24.71 15.93 -8.68
N ALA A 541 -23.87 16.89 -8.29
CA ALA A 541 -22.43 16.72 -8.19
C ALA A 541 -22.03 15.78 -7.03
N ALA A 542 -22.64 15.94 -5.85
CA ALA A 542 -22.42 15.09 -4.68
C ALA A 542 -22.74 13.61 -4.99
N TYR A 543 -23.96 13.31 -5.47
CA TYR A 543 -24.34 11.92 -5.78
C TYR A 543 -23.60 11.35 -7.00
N SER A 544 -23.31 12.16 -8.04
CA SER A 544 -22.55 11.65 -9.20
C SER A 544 -21.11 11.30 -8.85
N SER A 545 -20.43 12.12 -8.05
CA SER A 545 -19.07 11.83 -7.57
C SER A 545 -19.05 10.67 -6.58
N GLN A 546 -20.00 10.62 -5.64
CA GLN A 546 -20.20 9.51 -4.70
C GLN A 546 -20.37 8.17 -5.42
N LEU A 547 -21.29 8.11 -6.39
CA LEU A 547 -21.53 6.90 -7.18
C LEU A 547 -20.34 6.55 -8.06
N ALA A 548 -19.68 7.51 -8.70
CA ALA A 548 -18.48 7.25 -9.48
C ALA A 548 -17.36 6.60 -8.63
N THR A 549 -17.10 7.13 -7.43
CA THR A 549 -16.10 6.60 -6.47
C THR A 549 -16.49 5.24 -5.91
N LEU A 550 -17.78 5.03 -5.58
CA LEU A 550 -18.30 3.77 -5.07
C LEU A 550 -18.20 2.65 -6.13
N LEU A 551 -18.67 2.90 -7.34
CA LEU A 551 -18.77 1.92 -8.43
C LEU A 551 -17.42 1.62 -9.11
N TRP A 552 -16.40 2.46 -8.89
CA TRP A 552 -15.06 2.22 -9.43
C TRP A 552 -14.47 0.88 -8.97
N ASP A 553 -14.15 0.01 -9.92
CA ASP A 553 -13.67 -1.37 -9.72
C ASP A 553 -14.60 -2.24 -8.84
N PHE A 554 -15.90 -1.93 -8.82
CA PHE A 554 -16.89 -2.60 -7.97
C PHE A 554 -18.15 -3.00 -8.75
N ALA A 555 -18.01 -4.03 -9.60
CA ALA A 555 -19.09 -4.57 -10.42
C ALA A 555 -20.39 -4.93 -9.65
N PRO A 556 -20.36 -5.51 -8.43
CA PRO A 556 -21.60 -5.80 -7.69
C PRO A 556 -22.48 -4.57 -7.41
N GLY A 557 -21.86 -3.41 -7.16
CA GLY A 557 -22.60 -2.16 -7.00
C GLY A 557 -23.14 -1.61 -8.33
N VAL A 558 -22.48 -1.90 -9.46
CA VAL A 558 -22.96 -1.53 -10.79
C VAL A 558 -24.17 -2.38 -11.16
N ASP A 559 -24.11 -3.68 -10.89
CA ASP A 559 -25.24 -4.59 -11.12
C ASP A 559 -26.46 -4.17 -10.28
N ASP A 560 -26.27 -3.88 -9.00
CA ASP A 560 -27.32 -3.42 -8.09
C ASP A 560 -27.95 -2.07 -8.52
N LEU A 561 -27.14 -1.09 -8.93
CA LEU A 561 -27.65 0.18 -9.46
C LEU A 561 -28.44 -0.01 -10.77
N LEU A 562 -28.04 -0.97 -11.62
CA LEU A 562 -28.66 -1.21 -12.92
C LEU A 562 -30.00 -1.96 -12.84
N GLU A 563 -30.35 -2.59 -11.71
CA GLU A 563 -31.60 -3.33 -11.56
C GLU A 563 -32.83 -2.44 -11.80
N GLU A 564 -32.79 -1.20 -11.30
CA GLU A 564 -33.80 -0.16 -11.54
C GLU A 564 -33.26 1.06 -12.32
N GLY A 565 -31.94 1.11 -12.56
CA GLY A 565 -31.23 2.27 -13.11
C GLY A 565 -31.54 2.68 -14.56
N SER A 566 -32.52 2.08 -15.23
CA SER A 566 -32.87 2.41 -16.63
C SER A 566 -33.29 3.87 -16.83
N SER A 567 -34.04 4.44 -15.88
CA SER A 567 -34.41 5.86 -15.88
C SER A 567 -33.23 6.77 -15.57
N LEU A 568 -32.38 6.40 -14.60
CA LEU A 568 -31.16 7.13 -14.26
C LEU A 568 -30.19 7.18 -15.45
N VAL A 569 -29.90 6.05 -16.11
CA VAL A 569 -29.05 6.01 -17.31
C VAL A 569 -29.61 6.88 -18.44
N GLN A 570 -30.94 6.95 -18.60
CA GLN A 570 -31.57 7.84 -19.58
C GLN A 570 -31.44 9.33 -19.19
N ALA A 571 -31.60 9.66 -17.91
CA ALA A 571 -31.40 11.02 -17.40
C ALA A 571 -29.94 11.47 -17.60
N LEU A 572 -28.96 10.66 -17.19
CA LEU A 572 -27.53 10.91 -17.41
C LEU A 572 -27.22 11.15 -18.91
N VAL A 573 -27.71 10.29 -19.80
CA VAL A 573 -27.53 10.44 -21.25
C VAL A 573 -28.17 11.74 -21.78
N ALA A 574 -29.32 12.16 -21.23
CA ALA A 574 -29.93 13.44 -21.58
C ALA A 574 -29.07 14.63 -21.12
N THR A 575 -28.60 14.63 -19.86
CA THR A 575 -27.75 15.68 -19.28
C THR A 575 -26.46 15.89 -20.07
N VAL A 576 -25.73 14.82 -20.43
CA VAL A 576 -24.51 14.95 -21.26
C VAL A 576 -24.83 15.37 -22.71
N LYS A 577 -26.01 15.01 -23.22
CA LYS A 577 -26.42 15.35 -24.60
C LYS A 577 -26.85 16.81 -24.75
N THR A 578 -27.44 17.40 -23.72
CA THR A 578 -27.85 18.80 -23.64
C THR A 578 -27.37 19.39 -22.30
N PRO A 579 -26.06 19.72 -22.20
CA PRO A 579 -25.47 20.19 -20.95
C PRO A 579 -26.07 21.55 -20.56
N THR A 580 -26.61 21.63 -19.35
CA THR A 580 -27.02 22.88 -18.69
C THR A 580 -25.89 23.49 -17.86
N ASP A 581 -25.04 22.62 -17.31
CA ASP A 581 -23.90 22.93 -16.44
C ASP A 581 -22.72 22.00 -16.80
N PRO A 582 -21.47 22.50 -16.91
CA PRO A 582 -20.33 21.69 -17.33
C PRO A 582 -19.88 20.68 -16.27
N ILE A 583 -20.04 20.98 -14.97
CA ILE A 583 -19.69 20.06 -13.88
C ILE A 583 -20.68 18.91 -13.88
N VAL A 584 -22.00 19.18 -13.86
CA VAL A 584 -23.03 18.13 -13.82
C VAL A 584 -22.98 17.27 -15.09
N ALA A 585 -22.79 17.86 -16.27
CA ALA A 585 -22.63 17.10 -17.51
C ALA A 585 -21.32 16.29 -17.54
N GLY A 586 -20.24 16.86 -17.01
CA GLY A 586 -18.96 16.18 -16.83
C GLY A 586 -19.08 14.94 -15.96
N LEU A 587 -19.60 15.09 -14.75
CA LEU A 587 -19.79 14.02 -13.77
C LEU A 587 -20.78 12.97 -14.25
N SER A 588 -21.84 13.38 -14.95
CA SER A 588 -22.77 12.46 -15.63
C SER A 588 -22.05 11.60 -16.69
N ALA A 589 -21.10 12.19 -17.43
CA ALA A 589 -20.27 11.45 -18.37
C ALA A 589 -19.27 10.51 -17.66
N VAL A 590 -18.67 10.95 -16.55
CA VAL A 590 -17.82 10.07 -15.71
C VAL A 590 -18.61 8.86 -15.23
N LEU A 591 -19.76 9.07 -14.58
CA LEU A 591 -20.60 7.99 -14.04
C LEU A 591 -21.08 7.02 -15.13
N LEU A 592 -21.51 7.53 -16.29
CA LEU A 592 -21.81 6.69 -17.46
C LEU A 592 -20.60 5.88 -17.96
N GLY A 593 -19.41 6.46 -17.89
CA GLY A 593 -18.14 5.80 -18.19
C GLY A 593 -17.82 4.67 -17.22
N VAL A 594 -17.99 4.89 -15.91
CA VAL A 594 -17.81 3.88 -14.84
C VAL A 594 -18.81 2.74 -14.98
N ILE A 595 -20.10 3.06 -15.12
CA ILE A 595 -21.17 2.07 -15.34
C ILE A 595 -20.86 1.23 -16.57
N TYR A 596 -20.46 1.83 -17.69
CA TYR A 596 -20.09 1.05 -18.88
C TYR A 596 -18.83 0.20 -18.66
N GLU A 597 -17.75 0.77 -18.11
CA GLU A 597 -16.46 0.11 -17.88
C GLU A 597 -16.62 -1.19 -17.09
N PHE A 598 -17.38 -1.16 -15.99
CA PHE A 598 -17.54 -2.28 -15.06
C PHE A 598 -18.83 -3.10 -15.23
N SER A 599 -19.71 -2.74 -16.17
CA SER A 599 -20.86 -3.58 -16.56
C SER A 599 -20.44 -4.87 -17.26
N THR A 600 -21.19 -5.94 -16.98
CA THR A 600 -20.99 -7.31 -17.47
C THR A 600 -22.13 -7.76 -18.39
N LYS A 601 -22.05 -8.99 -18.91
CA LYS A 601 -23.13 -9.69 -19.62
C LYS A 601 -24.32 -10.04 -18.72
N ASP A 602 -24.07 -10.32 -17.45
CA ASP A 602 -25.08 -10.76 -16.48
C ASP A 602 -25.69 -9.59 -15.68
N SER A 603 -25.17 -8.37 -15.85
CA SER A 603 -25.75 -7.13 -15.31
C SER A 603 -27.23 -6.97 -15.72
N PRO A 604 -28.13 -6.48 -14.86
CA PRO A 604 -29.57 -6.33 -15.18
C PRO A 604 -29.85 -5.52 -16.45
N ILE A 605 -28.99 -4.55 -16.76
CA ILE A 605 -28.87 -3.94 -18.09
C ILE A 605 -27.51 -4.34 -18.67
N PRO A 606 -27.43 -5.37 -19.54
CA PRO A 606 -26.16 -5.89 -20.03
C PRO A 606 -25.31 -4.85 -20.76
N ARG A 607 -23.98 -4.99 -20.69
CA ARG A 607 -23.00 -4.12 -21.40
C ARG A 607 -23.35 -3.89 -22.87
N ARG A 608 -23.78 -4.94 -23.58
CA ARG A 608 -24.21 -4.91 -25.00
C ARG A 608 -25.45 -4.02 -25.24
N THR A 609 -26.29 -3.82 -24.23
CA THR A 609 -27.47 -2.94 -24.25
C THR A 609 -27.11 -1.49 -23.89
N LEU A 610 -26.12 -1.28 -23.02
CA LEU A 610 -25.58 0.05 -22.69
C LEU A 610 -24.79 0.67 -23.85
N ALA A 611 -23.99 -0.13 -24.56
CA ALA A 611 -23.17 0.31 -25.69
C ALA A 611 -23.90 1.18 -26.74
N PRO A 612 -25.08 0.80 -27.30
CA PRO A 612 -25.79 1.66 -28.25
C PRO A 612 -26.35 2.95 -27.63
N LEU A 613 -26.61 3.01 -26.31
CA LEU A 613 -27.02 4.26 -25.66
C LEU A 613 -25.85 5.27 -25.69
N LEU A 614 -24.64 4.82 -25.40
CA LEU A 614 -23.43 5.65 -25.41
C LEU A 614 -22.96 5.98 -26.84
N GLN A 615 -22.91 4.98 -27.71
CA GLN A 615 -22.38 5.14 -29.07
C GLN A 615 -23.36 5.80 -30.03
N GLN A 616 -24.67 5.48 -29.97
CA GLN A 616 -25.67 5.99 -30.92
C GLN A 616 -26.53 7.14 -30.37
N LYS A 617 -26.99 7.09 -29.10
CA LYS A 617 -27.87 8.15 -28.56
C LYS A 617 -27.10 9.37 -28.05
N LEU A 618 -25.96 9.16 -27.39
CA LEU A 618 -25.07 10.22 -26.89
C LEU A 618 -24.02 10.63 -27.93
N GLY A 619 -23.25 9.66 -28.41
CA GLY A 619 -22.19 9.82 -29.40
C GLY A 619 -20.83 10.15 -28.78
N ARG A 620 -19.79 9.45 -29.25
CA ARG A 620 -18.40 9.53 -28.74
C ARG A 620 -17.87 10.94 -28.56
N ALA A 621 -18.15 11.84 -29.51
CA ALA A 621 -17.66 13.21 -29.47
C ALA A 621 -18.21 14.00 -28.25
N LYS A 622 -19.49 13.85 -27.92
CA LYS A 622 -20.12 14.54 -26.79
C LYS A 622 -19.63 14.02 -25.44
N TYR A 623 -19.49 12.69 -25.32
CA TYR A 623 -18.89 12.07 -24.13
C TYR A 623 -17.48 12.60 -23.85
N LEU A 624 -16.61 12.62 -24.87
CA LEU A 624 -15.24 13.10 -24.72
C LEU A 624 -15.14 14.62 -24.49
N ASP A 625 -16.08 15.40 -25.04
CA ASP A 625 -16.16 16.85 -24.82
C ASP A 625 -16.58 17.18 -23.38
N ALA A 626 -17.58 16.48 -22.83
CA ALA A 626 -18.00 16.65 -21.44
C ALA A 626 -16.89 16.30 -20.43
N LEU A 627 -16.15 15.20 -20.65
CA LEU A 627 -14.97 14.87 -19.83
C LEU A 627 -13.87 15.95 -19.94
N LEU A 628 -13.67 16.52 -21.13
CA LEU A 628 -12.66 17.56 -21.35
C LEU A 628 -13.07 18.91 -20.74
N GLN A 629 -14.36 19.23 -20.73
CA GLN A 629 -14.91 20.42 -20.07
C GLN A 629 -14.74 20.30 -18.56
N LEU A 630 -15.14 19.16 -17.96
CA LEU A 630 -14.93 18.88 -16.54
C LEU A 630 -13.46 19.08 -16.11
N ARG A 631 -12.51 18.54 -16.89
CA ARG A 631 -11.07 18.70 -16.62
C ARG A 631 -10.55 20.14 -16.76
N ARG A 632 -11.31 21.06 -17.36
CA ARG A 632 -10.94 22.47 -17.52
C ARG A 632 -11.53 23.39 -16.46
N GLU A 633 -12.54 22.92 -15.72
CA GLU A 633 -13.15 23.67 -14.63
C GLU A 633 -12.11 23.96 -13.53
N PRO A 634 -12.10 25.16 -12.93
CA PRO A 634 -11.15 25.52 -11.87
C PRO A 634 -11.10 24.49 -10.73
N ALA A 635 -12.28 24.00 -10.31
CA ALA A 635 -12.46 22.99 -9.25
C ALA A 635 -11.75 21.64 -9.49
N ILE A 636 -11.17 21.40 -10.67
CA ILE A 636 -10.30 20.24 -10.97
C ILE A 636 -8.94 20.70 -11.51
N ARG A 637 -8.89 21.77 -12.29
CA ARG A 637 -7.65 22.23 -12.95
C ARG A 637 -6.69 22.89 -11.97
N ASP A 638 -7.22 23.72 -11.08
CA ASP A 638 -6.44 24.57 -10.18
C ASP A 638 -6.46 24.01 -8.74
N PHE A 639 -7.03 22.81 -8.56
CA PHE A 639 -7.27 22.14 -7.28
C PHE A 639 -6.07 22.12 -6.31
N ASP A 640 -4.86 21.80 -6.79
CA ASP A 640 -3.63 21.80 -5.97
C ASP A 640 -3.21 23.21 -5.49
N LEU A 641 -3.64 24.26 -6.22
CA LEU A 641 -3.37 25.66 -5.89
C LEU A 641 -4.50 26.25 -5.01
N ASP A 642 -5.72 25.74 -5.19
CA ASP A 642 -6.92 26.14 -4.46
C ASP A 642 -7.13 25.39 -3.14
N ALA A 643 -6.26 24.42 -2.79
CA ALA A 643 -6.28 23.79 -1.46
C ALA A 643 -6.07 24.79 -0.28
N GLU A 644 -5.48 25.97 -0.53
CA GLU A 644 -5.45 27.09 0.41
C GLU A 644 -6.67 28.05 0.28
N SER A 645 -7.42 28.02 -0.84
CA SER A 645 -8.58 28.88 -1.10
C SER A 645 -9.93 28.22 -0.76
N ASP A 646 -9.98 26.88 -0.69
CA ASP A 646 -11.08 26.07 -0.11
C ASP A 646 -11.35 26.35 1.39
N GLU A 647 -10.62 27.31 1.97
CA GLU A 647 -10.99 27.97 3.22
C GLU A 647 -12.40 28.59 3.23
N ALA A 648 -13.02 28.78 2.05
CA ALA A 648 -14.41 29.18 1.91
C ALA A 648 -15.44 28.08 2.25
N GLY A 649 -15.10 26.79 2.12
CA GLY A 649 -16.09 25.70 2.28
C GLY A 649 -17.14 25.61 1.16
N ASP A 650 -16.88 26.23 0.00
CA ASP A 650 -17.74 26.25 -1.20
C ASP A 650 -17.25 25.27 -2.30
N GLY A 651 -16.34 24.36 -1.96
CA GLY A 651 -15.91 23.30 -2.86
C GLY A 651 -17.10 22.46 -3.34
N MET A 652 -17.14 22.11 -4.63
CA MET A 652 -18.20 21.27 -5.20
C MET A 652 -17.83 19.78 -5.28
N LEU A 653 -16.54 19.45 -5.17
CA LEU A 653 -15.99 18.11 -5.38
C LEU A 653 -15.06 17.73 -4.23
N SER A 654 -14.99 16.44 -3.93
CA SER A 654 -14.06 15.92 -2.91
C SER A 654 -12.67 15.71 -3.51
N ASN A 655 -11.63 15.86 -2.68
CA ASN A 655 -10.24 15.53 -3.02
C ASN A 655 -10.15 14.09 -3.59
N VAL A 656 -10.84 13.15 -2.94
CA VAL A 656 -10.89 11.73 -3.32
C VAL A 656 -11.41 11.53 -4.74
N PHE A 657 -12.44 12.28 -5.16
CA PHE A 657 -12.95 12.21 -6.52
C PHE A 657 -12.04 12.92 -7.52
N VAL A 658 -11.44 14.07 -7.16
CA VAL A 658 -10.51 14.79 -8.04
C VAL A 658 -9.27 13.94 -8.32
N ASP A 659 -8.70 13.30 -7.31
CA ASP A 659 -7.60 12.34 -7.45
C ASP A 659 -7.98 11.17 -8.36
N LEU A 660 -9.12 10.52 -8.10
CA LEU A 660 -9.64 9.42 -8.92
C LEU A 660 -9.81 9.85 -10.39
N PHE A 661 -10.46 10.99 -10.63
CA PHE A 661 -10.74 11.49 -11.98
C PHE A 661 -9.47 11.90 -12.72
N THR A 662 -8.50 12.54 -12.06
CA THR A 662 -7.26 13.02 -12.69
C THR A 662 -6.33 11.86 -13.06
N VAL A 663 -6.19 10.86 -12.17
CA VAL A 663 -5.42 9.62 -12.42
C VAL A 663 -6.07 8.80 -13.54
N GLU A 664 -7.37 8.52 -13.43
CA GLU A 664 -8.08 7.58 -14.31
C GLU A 664 -8.68 8.22 -15.57
N TYR A 665 -8.44 9.52 -15.79
CA TYR A 665 -8.90 10.27 -16.97
C TYR A 665 -8.64 9.56 -18.30
N THR A 666 -7.49 8.91 -18.44
CA THR A 666 -7.10 8.19 -19.67
C THR A 666 -7.91 6.91 -19.85
N ARG A 667 -8.24 6.21 -18.77
CA ARG A 667 -9.07 5.00 -18.78
C ARG A 667 -10.53 5.35 -19.08
N LEU A 668 -11.09 6.35 -18.39
CA LEU A 668 -12.43 6.89 -18.64
C LEU A 668 -12.63 7.33 -20.10
N ARG A 669 -11.62 7.94 -20.73
CA ARG A 669 -11.69 8.30 -22.17
C ARG A 669 -11.64 7.10 -23.11
N ARG A 670 -10.96 6.02 -22.73
CA ARG A 670 -10.89 4.77 -23.51
C ARG A 670 -12.08 3.85 -23.30
N ALA A 671 -12.81 3.97 -22.18
CA ALA A 671 -13.93 3.12 -21.83
C ALA A 671 -14.95 3.00 -22.98
N ILE A 672 -15.37 4.12 -23.59
CA ILE A 672 -16.34 4.16 -24.70
C ILE A 672 -15.85 3.49 -26.00
N ASP A 673 -14.54 3.32 -26.17
CA ASP A 673 -13.91 2.69 -27.34
C ASP A 673 -13.69 1.17 -27.15
N LYS A 674 -13.97 0.62 -25.96
CA LYS A 674 -13.90 -0.83 -25.70
C LYS A 674 -15.04 -1.58 -26.35
N ASP A 675 -14.73 -2.76 -26.90
CA ASP A 675 -15.69 -3.68 -27.50
C ASP A 675 -16.79 -4.08 -26.47
N PRO A 676 -18.08 -4.00 -26.82
CA PRO A 676 -19.17 -4.45 -25.95
C PRO A 676 -19.16 -5.95 -25.58
N GLY A 677 -18.34 -6.77 -26.25
CA GLY A 677 -18.11 -8.18 -25.89
C GLY A 677 -16.94 -8.41 -24.92
N VAL A 678 -16.12 -7.40 -24.63
CA VAL A 678 -14.95 -7.52 -23.75
C VAL A 678 -15.23 -6.85 -22.41
N GLU A 679 -15.22 -7.65 -21.34
CA GLU A 679 -15.56 -7.24 -19.98
C GLU A 679 -14.31 -7.13 -19.10
N VAL A 680 -14.27 -6.13 -18.22
CA VAL A 680 -13.23 -6.01 -17.18
C VAL A 680 -13.70 -6.80 -15.97
N ILE A 681 -12.97 -7.86 -15.60
CA ILE A 681 -13.27 -8.67 -14.41
C ILE A 681 -12.52 -8.04 -13.22
N PRO A 682 -13.21 -7.59 -12.14
CA PRO A 682 -12.56 -7.05 -10.95
C PRO A 682 -11.54 -8.04 -10.35
N GLY A 683 -10.36 -7.56 -9.97
CA GLY A 683 -9.27 -8.38 -9.44
C GLY A 683 -8.53 -9.26 -10.48
N GLY A 684 -8.81 -9.11 -11.78
CA GLY A 684 -8.07 -9.80 -12.84
C GLY A 684 -6.70 -9.18 -13.15
N VAL A 685 -5.67 -10.02 -13.35
CA VAL A 685 -4.28 -9.60 -13.69
C VAL A 685 -4.16 -8.94 -15.09
N VAL A 686 -5.27 -8.78 -15.83
CA VAL A 686 -5.28 -8.37 -17.24
C VAL A 686 -6.25 -7.20 -17.47
N GLU A 687 -5.71 -5.98 -17.52
CA GLU A 687 -6.46 -4.75 -17.83
C GLU A 687 -7.15 -4.76 -19.23
N ALA A 688 -6.71 -5.65 -20.12
CA ALA A 688 -7.25 -5.78 -21.47
C ALA A 688 -8.67 -6.37 -21.53
N GLY A 689 -9.19 -6.88 -20.40
CA GLY A 689 -10.49 -7.54 -20.32
C GLY A 689 -10.50 -8.95 -20.89
N VAL A 690 -11.62 -9.64 -20.73
CA VAL A 690 -11.83 -11.04 -21.18
C VAL A 690 -13.16 -11.14 -21.93
N ASP A 691 -13.17 -11.87 -23.03
CA ASP A 691 -14.41 -12.27 -23.71
C ASP A 691 -15.08 -13.41 -22.92
N ARG A 692 -16.23 -13.09 -22.32
CA ARG A 692 -16.95 -14.02 -21.44
C ARG A 692 -17.70 -15.10 -22.21
N ASP A 693 -18.07 -14.89 -23.48
CA ASP A 693 -18.73 -15.93 -24.27
C ASP A 693 -17.77 -17.12 -24.52
N ILE A 694 -16.49 -16.83 -24.78
CA ILE A 694 -15.43 -17.85 -24.90
C ILE A 694 -15.18 -18.55 -23.55
N LEU A 695 -15.21 -17.79 -22.43
CA LEU A 695 -15.01 -18.35 -21.09
C LEU A 695 -16.18 -19.25 -20.65
N ASP A 696 -17.41 -18.87 -20.94
CA ASP A 696 -18.62 -19.66 -20.65
C ASP A 696 -18.64 -20.94 -21.50
N GLU A 697 -18.26 -20.87 -22.78
CA GLU A 697 -18.11 -22.06 -23.64
C GLU A 697 -17.06 -23.03 -23.08
N LEU A 698 -15.89 -22.52 -22.68
CA LEU A 698 -14.84 -23.31 -22.03
C LEU A 698 -15.29 -23.92 -20.69
N ARG A 699 -16.08 -23.18 -19.89
CA ARG A 699 -16.66 -23.69 -18.63
C ARG A 699 -17.71 -24.77 -18.88
N GLN A 700 -18.56 -24.63 -19.90
CA GLN A 700 -19.54 -25.64 -20.27
C GLN A 700 -18.86 -26.92 -20.80
N GLN A 701 -17.79 -26.78 -21.58
CA GLN A 701 -16.94 -27.91 -22.00
C GLN A 701 -16.25 -28.58 -20.81
N ALA A 702 -15.76 -27.81 -19.83
CA ALA A 702 -15.16 -28.36 -18.61
C ALA A 702 -16.17 -29.08 -17.70
N GLN A 703 -17.38 -28.53 -17.53
CA GLN A 703 -18.43 -29.13 -16.71
C GLN A 703 -18.99 -30.41 -17.34
N THR A 704 -19.25 -30.41 -18.65
CA THR A 704 -19.67 -31.63 -19.37
C THR A 704 -18.60 -32.73 -19.32
N ALA A 705 -17.31 -32.38 -19.40
CA ALA A 705 -16.22 -33.33 -19.19
C ALA A 705 -16.17 -33.86 -17.74
N LYS A 706 -16.49 -33.04 -16.74
CA LYS A 706 -16.54 -33.42 -15.32
C LYS A 706 -17.71 -34.36 -15.00
N ASP A 707 -18.88 -34.11 -15.58
CA ASP A 707 -20.07 -34.97 -15.39
C ASP A 707 -19.90 -36.32 -16.12
N ALA A 708 -19.26 -36.32 -17.30
CA ALA A 708 -18.84 -37.54 -17.97
C ALA A 708 -17.80 -38.33 -17.16
N LEU A 709 -16.85 -37.65 -16.50
CA LEU A 709 -15.86 -38.28 -15.61
C LEU A 709 -16.54 -38.91 -14.38
N ALA A 710 -17.50 -38.21 -13.77
CA ALA A 710 -18.25 -38.72 -12.62
C ALA A 710 -19.06 -39.98 -12.98
N THR A 711 -19.71 -39.97 -14.15
CA THR A 711 -20.45 -41.13 -14.68
C THR A 711 -19.53 -42.33 -14.89
N ALA A 712 -18.39 -42.12 -15.56
CA ALA A 712 -17.39 -43.17 -15.78
C ALA A 712 -16.75 -43.71 -14.48
N GLN A 713 -16.58 -42.86 -13.46
CA GLN A 713 -16.12 -43.28 -12.14
C GLN A 713 -17.16 -44.15 -11.42
N GLN A 714 -18.45 -43.83 -11.54
CA GLN A 714 -19.52 -44.64 -10.95
C GLN A 714 -19.63 -46.02 -11.62
N GLU A 715 -19.59 -46.08 -12.96
CA GLU A 715 -19.55 -47.35 -13.71
C GLU A 715 -18.32 -48.21 -13.33
N ALA A 716 -17.16 -47.59 -13.12
CA ALA A 716 -15.95 -48.28 -12.67
C ALA A 716 -16.09 -48.87 -11.25
N VAL A 717 -16.76 -48.18 -10.32
CA VAL A 717 -17.02 -48.70 -8.97
C VAL A 717 -17.97 -49.90 -9.02
N GLU A 718 -19.04 -49.85 -9.81
CA GLU A 718 -19.97 -50.97 -9.98
C GLU A 718 -19.28 -52.20 -10.61
N ALA A 719 -18.44 -51.99 -11.63
CA ALA A 719 -17.62 -53.05 -12.22
C ALA A 719 -16.63 -53.66 -11.19
N THR A 720 -16.06 -52.85 -10.31
CA THR A 720 -15.12 -53.30 -9.27
C THR A 720 -15.84 -54.13 -8.20
N GLN A 721 -17.03 -53.71 -7.73
CA GLN A 721 -17.83 -54.48 -6.78
C GLN A 721 -18.26 -55.85 -7.35
N LYS A 722 -18.59 -55.90 -8.65
CA LYS A 722 -18.92 -57.15 -9.34
C LYS A 722 -17.71 -58.09 -9.40
N ALA A 723 -16.53 -57.56 -9.73
CA ALA A 723 -15.29 -58.32 -9.72
C ALA A 723 -14.91 -58.85 -8.31
N GLU A 724 -15.23 -58.13 -7.23
CA GLU A 724 -15.03 -58.64 -5.87
C GLU A 724 -16.02 -59.74 -5.46
N GLN A 725 -17.28 -59.68 -5.92
CA GLN A 725 -18.24 -60.78 -5.75
C GLN A 725 -17.77 -62.06 -6.47
N ASP A 726 -17.29 -61.93 -7.71
CA ASP A 726 -16.73 -63.04 -8.49
C ASP A 726 -15.44 -63.59 -7.86
N ARG A 727 -14.60 -62.72 -7.24
CA ARG A 727 -13.42 -63.18 -6.48
C ARG A 727 -13.81 -63.98 -5.23
N MET A 728 -14.93 -63.65 -4.60
CA MET A 728 -15.46 -64.37 -3.43
C MET A 728 -16.08 -65.73 -3.78
N SER A 729 -16.72 -65.88 -4.95
CA SER A 729 -17.24 -67.18 -5.41
C SER A 729 -16.09 -68.13 -5.78
N ILE A 730 -15.11 -67.66 -6.57
CA ILE A 730 -13.91 -68.42 -6.94
C ILE A 730 -13.12 -68.86 -5.69
N SER A 731 -13.04 -68.03 -4.66
CA SER A 731 -12.38 -68.39 -3.38
C SER A 731 -13.09 -69.55 -2.65
N LYS A 732 -14.43 -69.61 -2.70
CA LYS A 732 -15.19 -70.74 -2.14
C LYS A 732 -14.98 -72.02 -2.93
N GLU A 733 -14.95 -71.93 -4.26
CA GLU A 733 -14.67 -73.09 -5.14
C GLU A 733 -13.24 -73.62 -4.94
N LEU A 734 -12.26 -72.74 -4.73
CA LEU A 734 -10.89 -73.12 -4.38
C LEU A 734 -10.84 -73.87 -3.03
N GLN A 735 -11.58 -73.40 -2.03
CA GLN A 735 -11.64 -74.04 -0.71
C GLN A 735 -12.28 -75.43 -0.75
N THR A 736 -13.36 -75.62 -1.54
CA THR A 736 -13.96 -76.94 -1.73
C THR A 736 -13.03 -77.87 -2.50
N ALA A 737 -12.37 -77.39 -3.57
CA ALA A 737 -11.37 -78.18 -4.30
C ALA A 737 -10.18 -78.61 -3.42
N GLN A 738 -9.70 -77.76 -2.52
CA GLN A 738 -8.66 -78.11 -1.55
C GLN A 738 -9.11 -79.24 -0.61
N SER A 739 -10.35 -79.20 -0.10
CA SER A 739 -10.89 -80.26 0.74
C SER A 739 -11.01 -81.61 0.01
N GLU A 740 -11.35 -81.58 -1.28
CA GLU A 740 -11.44 -82.80 -2.11
C GLU A 740 -10.05 -83.37 -2.43
N VAL A 741 -9.03 -82.51 -2.61
CA VAL A 741 -7.62 -82.93 -2.75
C VAL A 741 -7.09 -83.59 -1.47
N GLU A 742 -7.44 -83.09 -0.28
CA GLU A 742 -7.09 -83.76 0.98
C GLU A 742 -7.81 -85.11 1.15
N ARG A 743 -9.07 -85.20 0.70
CA ARG A 743 -9.83 -86.46 0.67
C ARG A 743 -9.17 -87.48 -0.25
N LEU A 744 -8.78 -87.07 -1.45
CA LEU A 744 -8.07 -87.91 -2.42
C LEU A 744 -6.68 -88.33 -1.92
N ARG A 745 -5.93 -87.45 -1.21
CA ARG A 745 -4.66 -87.83 -0.56
C ARG A 745 -4.83 -88.97 0.44
N LYS A 746 -5.86 -88.90 1.31
CA LYS A 746 -6.16 -89.96 2.29
C LYS A 746 -6.58 -91.27 1.61
N ILE A 747 -7.31 -91.20 0.51
CA ILE A 747 -7.70 -92.38 -0.28
C ILE A 747 -6.47 -93.02 -0.95
N ASN A 748 -5.57 -92.23 -1.55
CA ASN A 748 -4.37 -92.75 -2.20
C ASN A 748 -3.41 -93.43 -1.19
N GLN A 749 -3.30 -92.87 0.02
CA GLN A 749 -2.49 -93.42 1.10
C GLN A 749 -3.02 -94.77 1.63
N ALA A 750 -4.33 -95.01 1.54
CA ALA A 750 -4.93 -96.32 1.82
C ALA A 750 -4.77 -97.31 0.64
N MET A 751 -4.79 -96.82 -0.59
CA MET A 751 -4.65 -97.65 -1.80
C MET A 751 -3.25 -98.25 -1.94
N GLN A 752 -2.20 -97.47 -1.60
CA GLN A 752 -0.81 -97.94 -1.60
C GLN A 752 -0.57 -99.09 -0.62
N GLN A 753 -1.27 -99.14 0.52
CA GLN A 753 -1.19 -100.27 1.46
C GLN A 753 -1.93 -101.53 0.99
N GLY A 754 -2.81 -101.42 -0.02
CA GLY A 754 -3.49 -102.55 -0.64
C GLY A 754 -2.66 -103.25 -1.72
N HIS A 755 -2.04 -102.47 -2.61
CA HIS A 755 -1.30 -102.99 -3.77
C HIS A 755 -0.07 -103.83 -3.41
N ASP A 756 0.60 -103.53 -2.29
CA ASP A 756 1.69 -104.34 -1.75
C ASP A 756 1.25 -105.78 -1.36
N SER A 757 -0.06 -106.03 -1.19
CA SER A 757 -0.61 -107.37 -0.87
C SER A 757 -1.19 -108.13 -2.07
N GLU A 758 -1.31 -107.49 -3.24
CA GLU A 758 -1.80 -108.11 -4.49
C GLU A 758 -0.67 -108.49 -5.46
N LEU A 759 0.45 -107.75 -5.42
CA LEU A 759 1.67 -108.06 -6.17
C LEU A 759 2.24 -109.46 -5.87
N GLU A 760 2.02 -109.97 -4.65
CA GLU A 760 2.46 -111.32 -4.25
C GLU A 760 1.54 -112.46 -4.77
N LYS A 761 0.39 -112.14 -5.37
CA LYS A 761 -0.60 -113.13 -5.87
C LYS A 761 -0.62 -113.24 -7.40
N LEU A 762 -0.41 -112.14 -8.12
CA LEU A 762 -0.47 -112.11 -9.59
C LEU A 762 0.71 -112.82 -10.28
N THR A 763 1.87 -112.91 -9.62
CA THR A 763 3.07 -113.59 -10.11
C THR A 763 2.91 -115.10 -10.29
N LYS A 764 1.87 -115.73 -9.73
CA LYS A 764 1.59 -117.18 -9.87
C LYS A 764 0.57 -117.56 -10.94
N LYS A 765 -0.03 -116.61 -11.67
CA LYS A 765 -1.13 -116.89 -12.63
C LYS A 765 -0.74 -116.74 -14.11
N HIS A 766 0.35 -116.04 -14.43
CA HIS A 766 0.69 -115.68 -15.81
C HIS A 766 1.33 -116.78 -16.67
N GLU A 767 1.52 -117.99 -16.14
CA GLU A 767 2.32 -119.04 -16.80
C GLU A 767 1.49 -120.04 -17.65
N GLN A 768 0.14 -119.94 -17.67
CA GLN A 768 -0.72 -121.04 -18.16
C GLN A 768 -1.53 -120.78 -19.46
N ASP A 769 -1.85 -119.53 -19.83
CA ASP A 769 -2.87 -119.23 -20.86
C ASP A 769 -2.36 -118.97 -22.31
N ARG A 770 -1.11 -119.33 -22.66
CA ARG A 770 -0.47 -118.86 -23.91
C ARG A 770 -0.80 -119.64 -25.22
N ASN A 771 -1.55 -120.75 -25.19
CA ASN A 771 -1.36 -121.83 -26.19
C ASN A 771 -2.49 -122.19 -27.22
N THR A 772 -3.59 -121.43 -27.39
CA THR A 772 -4.81 -122.01 -28.06
C THR A 772 -5.47 -121.21 -29.21
N SER A 773 -4.77 -120.40 -30.03
CA SER A 773 -5.41 -119.32 -30.81
C SER A 773 -5.31 -119.32 -32.37
N GLN A 774 -5.21 -120.46 -33.08
CA GLN A 774 -4.88 -120.43 -34.54
C GLN A 774 -5.43 -121.62 -35.36
N THR A 775 -6.52 -121.49 -36.15
CA THR A 775 -6.87 -122.59 -37.10
C THR A 775 -7.77 -122.30 -38.32
N ARG A 776 -8.80 -121.44 -38.27
CA ARG A 776 -9.85 -121.40 -39.32
C ARG A 776 -10.30 -119.99 -39.71
N HIS A 777 -10.19 -119.67 -41.00
CA HIS A 777 -10.72 -118.46 -41.66
C HIS A 777 -10.69 -118.59 -43.21
N GLN A 778 -11.00 -119.77 -43.78
CA GLN A 778 -10.79 -120.01 -45.23
C GLN A 778 -11.95 -120.75 -45.91
N HIS A 779 -12.29 -120.30 -47.13
CA HIS A 779 -13.36 -120.74 -48.04
C HIS A 779 -14.80 -120.39 -47.60
N ALA A 780 -15.71 -119.97 -48.49
CA ALA A 780 -15.57 -119.37 -49.84
C ALA A 780 -16.93 -118.73 -50.22
N LEU A 781 -17.13 -117.41 -50.11
CA LEU A 781 -16.71 -116.42 -51.11
C LEU A 781 -16.73 -116.95 -52.56
N ASN A 782 -17.43 -116.23 -53.46
CA ASN A 782 -17.56 -116.43 -54.92
C ASN A 782 -18.70 -117.35 -55.39
N SER A 783 -19.76 -116.73 -55.94
CA SER A 783 -20.42 -117.15 -57.20
C SER A 783 -21.64 -116.29 -57.56
N ALA A 784 -22.28 -115.60 -56.61
CA ALA A 784 -23.52 -114.85 -56.82
C ALA A 784 -23.35 -113.32 -56.93
N LEU A 785 -22.10 -112.83 -56.95
CA LEU A 785 -21.76 -111.43 -56.70
C LEU A 785 -22.00 -110.49 -57.90
N ASP A 786 -21.93 -110.99 -59.14
CA ASP A 786 -21.80 -110.12 -60.32
C ASP A 786 -23.11 -109.57 -60.90
N ALA A 787 -24.25 -110.22 -60.66
CA ALA A 787 -25.51 -109.90 -61.36
C ALA A 787 -26.29 -108.70 -60.80
N GLN A 788 -26.01 -108.26 -59.56
CA GLN A 788 -26.70 -107.12 -58.91
C GLN A 788 -25.81 -105.86 -58.80
N LEU A 789 -24.56 -105.93 -59.28
CA LEU A 789 -23.52 -104.91 -59.07
C LEU A 789 -23.54 -103.75 -60.09
N THR A 790 -24.48 -103.75 -61.03
CA THR A 790 -24.57 -102.78 -62.13
C THR A 790 -25.68 -101.75 -61.98
N GLU A 791 -26.80 -102.09 -61.34
CA GLU A 791 -27.95 -101.18 -61.19
C GLU A 791 -27.71 -100.15 -60.07
N ALA A 792 -27.17 -100.59 -58.92
CA ALA A 792 -26.85 -99.72 -57.78
C ALA A 792 -25.71 -98.70 -58.01
N LYS A 793 -24.97 -98.78 -59.12
CA LYS A 793 -23.90 -97.81 -59.46
C LYS A 793 -24.44 -96.51 -60.06
N SER A 794 -25.54 -96.58 -60.81
CA SER A 794 -26.17 -95.43 -61.48
C SER A 794 -26.59 -94.35 -60.48
N ASP A 795 -27.27 -94.76 -59.41
CA ASP A 795 -27.88 -93.82 -58.46
C ASP A 795 -26.87 -93.22 -57.46
N LEU A 796 -25.66 -93.78 -57.39
CA LEU A 796 -24.55 -93.24 -56.60
C LEU A 796 -23.88 -92.07 -57.31
N GLU A 797 -23.61 -92.19 -58.62
CA GLU A 797 -22.90 -91.17 -59.41
C GLU A 797 -23.65 -89.83 -59.46
N ASP A 798 -24.98 -89.86 -59.57
CA ASP A 798 -25.81 -88.64 -59.63
C ASP A 798 -25.94 -87.93 -58.26
N ALA A 799 -25.74 -88.65 -57.15
CA ALA A 799 -25.68 -88.10 -55.80
C ALA A 799 -24.30 -87.44 -55.52
N GLU A 800 -23.21 -88.12 -55.86
CA GLU A 800 -21.84 -87.59 -55.72
C GLU A 800 -21.63 -86.30 -56.53
N ARG A 801 -22.23 -86.21 -57.72
CA ARG A 801 -22.20 -85.00 -58.54
C ARG A 801 -22.79 -83.77 -57.83
N ARG A 802 -23.88 -83.91 -57.08
CA ARG A 802 -24.48 -82.82 -56.30
C ARG A 802 -23.68 -82.45 -55.04
N ALA A 803 -22.84 -83.35 -54.53
CA ALA A 803 -21.91 -83.04 -53.45
C ALA A 803 -20.79 -82.11 -53.94
N SER A 804 -20.13 -82.44 -55.05
CA SER A 804 -19.01 -81.64 -55.61
C SER A 804 -19.40 -80.21 -56.01
N GLU A 805 -20.61 -79.99 -56.52
CA GLU A 805 -21.14 -78.64 -56.84
C GLU A 805 -21.40 -77.76 -55.59
N ASN A 806 -21.45 -78.35 -54.39
CA ASN A 806 -21.57 -77.60 -53.14
C ASN A 806 -20.21 -77.38 -52.46
N GLU A 807 -19.25 -78.31 -52.61
CA GLU A 807 -17.87 -78.11 -52.16
C GLU A 807 -17.20 -76.90 -52.84
N THR A 808 -17.40 -76.74 -54.15
CA THR A 808 -16.86 -75.58 -54.90
C THR A 808 -17.42 -74.23 -54.42
N LYS A 809 -18.68 -74.18 -53.98
CA LYS A 809 -19.29 -72.98 -53.39
C LYS A 809 -18.76 -72.70 -51.98
N ILE A 810 -18.53 -73.74 -51.18
CA ILE A 810 -17.90 -73.62 -49.86
C ILE A 810 -16.47 -73.07 -49.99
N ALA A 811 -15.67 -73.57 -50.93
CA ALA A 811 -14.31 -73.09 -51.18
C ALA A 811 -14.26 -71.60 -51.55
N ALA A 812 -15.21 -71.11 -52.35
CA ALA A 812 -15.30 -69.71 -52.73
C ALA A 812 -15.65 -68.77 -51.55
N VAL A 813 -16.53 -69.20 -50.65
CA VAL A 813 -16.89 -68.45 -49.42
C VAL A 813 -15.77 -68.52 -48.38
N GLN A 814 -15.11 -69.67 -48.24
CA GLN A 814 -13.93 -69.83 -47.37
C GLN A 814 -12.81 -68.85 -47.77
N LYS A 815 -12.52 -68.70 -49.07
CA LYS A 815 -11.48 -67.77 -49.54
C LYS A 815 -11.78 -66.31 -49.13
N ARG A 816 -13.04 -65.85 -49.28
CA ARG A 816 -13.44 -64.51 -48.81
C ARG A 816 -13.30 -64.37 -47.29
N ALA A 817 -13.65 -65.41 -46.52
CA ALA A 817 -13.49 -65.39 -45.07
C ALA A 817 -12.01 -65.34 -44.65
N THR A 818 -11.11 -66.06 -45.32
CA THR A 818 -9.66 -66.01 -45.03
C THR A 818 -9.02 -64.68 -45.41
N ASP A 819 -9.43 -64.10 -46.55
CA ASP A 819 -8.92 -62.80 -47.00
C ASP A 819 -9.32 -61.70 -46.00
N ALA A 820 -10.60 -61.66 -45.58
CA ALA A 820 -11.09 -60.74 -44.55
C ALA A 820 -10.41 -60.96 -43.18
N GLU A 821 -10.20 -62.22 -42.77
CA GLU A 821 -9.54 -62.52 -41.49
C GLU A 821 -8.05 -62.12 -41.48
N SER A 822 -7.38 -62.13 -42.64
CA SER A 822 -6.00 -61.64 -42.77
C SER A 822 -5.92 -60.11 -42.64
N ALA A 823 -6.83 -59.38 -43.29
CA ALA A 823 -6.93 -57.91 -43.19
C ALA A 823 -7.27 -57.46 -41.77
N PHE A 824 -8.22 -58.13 -41.10
CA PHE A 824 -8.56 -57.88 -39.70
C PHE A 824 -7.35 -58.11 -38.77
N LYS A 825 -6.59 -59.20 -38.95
CA LYS A 825 -5.36 -59.47 -38.16
C LYS A 825 -4.29 -58.39 -38.35
N GLU A 826 -4.11 -57.85 -39.56
CA GLU A 826 -3.16 -56.76 -39.78
C GLU A 826 -3.63 -55.42 -39.17
N ALA A 827 -4.91 -55.08 -39.33
CA ALA A 827 -5.51 -53.88 -38.72
C ALA A 827 -5.44 -53.95 -37.19
N HIS A 828 -5.80 -55.09 -36.59
CA HIS A 828 -5.70 -55.33 -35.16
C HIS A 828 -4.25 -55.21 -34.66
N LYS A 829 -3.26 -55.67 -35.43
CA LYS A 829 -1.83 -55.53 -35.09
C LYS A 829 -1.36 -54.06 -35.11
N LYS A 830 -1.91 -53.24 -36.02
CA LYS A 830 -1.67 -51.78 -36.03
C LYS A 830 -2.34 -51.10 -34.83
N ALA A 831 -3.58 -51.46 -34.51
CA ALA A 831 -4.30 -50.96 -33.33
C ALA A 831 -3.60 -51.30 -32.02
N THR A 832 -3.12 -52.55 -31.83
CA THR A 832 -2.38 -52.94 -30.62
C THR A 832 -1.01 -52.26 -30.50
N ASN A 833 -0.32 -52.01 -31.62
CA ASN A 833 0.93 -51.25 -31.62
C ASN A 833 0.71 -49.77 -31.30
N ALA A 834 -0.43 -49.18 -31.70
CA ALA A 834 -0.82 -47.84 -31.30
C ALA A 834 -1.20 -47.77 -29.81
N ASP A 835 -1.97 -48.73 -29.30
CA ASP A 835 -2.34 -48.87 -27.89
C ASP A 835 -1.11 -49.01 -26.97
N ALA A 836 -0.10 -49.78 -27.41
CA ALA A 836 1.19 -49.90 -26.71
C ALA A 836 1.97 -48.56 -26.66
N LYS A 837 1.96 -47.77 -27.74
CA LYS A 837 2.58 -46.43 -27.77
C LYS A 837 1.83 -45.41 -26.91
N VAL A 838 0.50 -45.50 -26.85
CA VAL A 838 -0.31 -44.68 -25.94
C VAL A 838 0.05 -45.00 -24.49
N LYS A 839 0.15 -46.28 -24.12
CA LYS A 839 0.61 -46.71 -22.79
C LYS A 839 2.05 -46.30 -22.45
N GLU A 840 2.96 -46.32 -23.43
CA GLU A 840 4.33 -45.80 -23.25
C GLU A 840 4.35 -44.27 -23.03
N ALA A 841 3.46 -43.54 -23.72
CA ALA A 841 3.27 -42.11 -23.50
C ALA A 841 2.63 -41.81 -22.13
N GLU A 842 1.61 -42.58 -21.73
CA GLU A 842 0.99 -42.51 -20.40
C GLU A 842 2.00 -42.80 -19.29
N SER A 843 2.90 -43.78 -19.44
CA SER A 843 3.96 -44.01 -18.47
C SER A 843 4.98 -42.86 -18.39
N LYS A 844 5.27 -42.20 -19.51
CA LYS A 844 6.15 -41.02 -19.55
C LYS A 844 5.47 -39.80 -18.94
N ILE A 845 4.16 -39.65 -19.11
CA ILE A 845 3.36 -38.61 -18.44
C ILE A 845 3.37 -38.88 -16.92
N ALA A 846 3.14 -40.11 -16.47
CA ALA A 846 3.19 -40.47 -15.05
C ALA A 846 4.59 -40.25 -14.42
N ASP A 847 5.68 -40.55 -15.14
CA ASP A 847 7.04 -40.24 -14.68
C ASP A 847 7.32 -38.72 -14.65
N LEU A 848 6.73 -37.94 -15.57
CA LEU A 848 6.82 -36.48 -15.57
C LEU A 848 5.97 -35.85 -14.46
N GLU A 849 4.77 -36.37 -14.18
CA GLU A 849 3.92 -35.99 -13.05
C GLU A 849 4.61 -36.33 -11.71
N LYS A 850 5.27 -37.49 -11.64
CA LYS A 850 6.09 -37.85 -10.47
C LYS A 850 7.25 -36.88 -10.30
N ARG A 851 7.99 -36.55 -11.38
CA ARG A 851 9.05 -35.53 -11.35
C ARG A 851 8.53 -34.13 -11.03
N ALA A 852 7.31 -33.78 -11.45
CA ALA A 852 6.63 -32.56 -11.05
C ALA A 852 6.33 -32.57 -9.54
N SER A 853 5.81 -33.67 -8.98
CA SER A 853 5.60 -33.81 -7.52
C SER A 853 6.92 -33.76 -6.73
N GLU A 854 8.02 -34.21 -7.32
CA GLU A 854 9.37 -34.12 -6.72
C GLU A 854 9.94 -32.70 -6.84
N ALA A 855 9.61 -31.95 -7.91
CA ALA A 855 9.93 -30.54 -8.05
C ALA A 855 9.09 -29.66 -7.11
N GLU A 856 7.80 -29.92 -6.94
CA GLU A 856 6.93 -29.28 -5.94
C GLU A 856 7.42 -29.54 -4.52
N LYS A 857 7.87 -30.77 -4.21
CA LYS A 857 8.52 -31.06 -2.91
C LYS A 857 9.81 -30.25 -2.73
N LYS A 858 10.62 -30.08 -3.79
CA LYS A 858 11.81 -29.21 -3.74
C LYS A 858 11.44 -27.75 -3.55
N LEU A 859 10.43 -27.24 -4.26
CA LEU A 859 9.89 -25.89 -4.12
C LEU A 859 9.39 -25.64 -2.68
N ASN A 860 8.60 -26.55 -2.12
CA ASN A 860 8.14 -26.49 -0.73
C ASN A 860 9.31 -26.50 0.28
N THR A 861 10.41 -27.23 0.01
CA THR A 861 11.63 -27.15 0.84
C THR A 861 12.47 -25.89 0.61
N ALA A 862 12.36 -25.25 -0.56
CA ALA A 862 12.99 -23.94 -0.81
C ALA A 862 12.20 -22.83 -0.10
N GLU A 863 10.87 -22.85 -0.18
CA GLU A 863 9.99 -21.97 0.59
C GLU A 863 10.18 -22.13 2.10
N SER A 864 10.35 -23.35 2.61
CA SER A 864 10.63 -23.55 4.04
C SER A 864 11.97 -22.93 4.45
N LYS A 865 13.01 -23.06 3.61
CA LYS A 865 14.31 -22.39 3.83
C LYS A 865 14.22 -20.87 3.74
N ALA A 866 13.43 -20.34 2.81
CA ALA A 866 13.18 -18.90 2.70
C ALA A 866 12.46 -18.37 3.95
N LYS A 867 11.42 -19.08 4.44
CA LYS A 867 10.73 -18.78 5.70
C LYS A 867 11.66 -18.87 6.92
N ASP A 868 12.56 -19.86 6.97
CA ASP A 868 13.58 -19.99 8.03
C ASP A 868 14.62 -18.86 7.99
N LEU A 869 15.05 -18.42 6.80
CA LEU A 869 15.96 -17.28 6.63
C LEU A 869 15.26 -15.95 6.98
N GLN A 870 14.01 -15.76 6.58
CA GLN A 870 13.20 -14.60 6.95
C GLN A 870 12.95 -14.53 8.46
N LYS A 871 12.76 -15.67 9.12
CA LYS A 871 12.70 -15.75 10.58
C LYS A 871 14.04 -15.37 11.23
N LYS A 872 15.17 -15.87 10.71
CA LYS A 872 16.51 -15.49 11.19
C LYS A 872 16.83 -14.01 10.97
N LEU A 873 16.36 -13.39 9.88
CA LEU A 873 16.46 -11.96 9.65
C LEU A 873 15.73 -11.19 10.76
N LYS A 874 14.49 -11.58 11.06
CA LYS A 874 13.69 -10.96 12.13
C LYS A 874 14.31 -11.15 13.52
N ASP A 875 14.80 -12.36 13.82
CA ASP A 875 15.55 -12.66 15.05
C ASP A 875 16.87 -11.87 15.15
N ALA A 876 17.46 -11.43 14.03
CA ALA A 876 18.65 -10.59 13.97
C ALA A 876 18.31 -9.09 14.10
N GLU A 877 17.22 -8.62 13.50
CA GLU A 877 16.71 -7.26 13.64
C GLU A 877 16.26 -6.97 15.09
N GLU A 878 15.60 -7.94 15.76
CA GLU A 878 15.29 -7.85 17.19
C GLU A 878 16.56 -7.82 18.06
N LYS A 879 17.63 -8.51 17.66
CA LYS A 879 18.94 -8.46 18.35
C LYS A 879 19.68 -7.15 18.12
N ALA A 880 19.63 -6.59 16.91
CA ALA A 880 20.18 -5.26 16.63
C ALA A 880 19.42 -4.18 17.44
N SER A 881 18.08 -4.18 17.41
CA SER A 881 17.27 -3.23 18.17
C SER A 881 17.45 -3.36 19.69
N THR A 882 17.68 -4.58 20.22
CA THR A 882 18.00 -4.76 21.63
C THR A 882 19.44 -4.40 21.99
N ALA A 883 20.39 -4.48 21.04
CA ALA A 883 21.73 -3.92 21.21
C ALA A 883 21.70 -2.38 21.20
N GLU A 884 20.99 -1.75 20.25
CA GLU A 884 20.76 -0.30 20.22
C GLU A 884 20.09 0.22 21.50
N LYS A 885 19.06 -0.48 22.01
CA LYS A 885 18.42 -0.12 23.28
C LYS A 885 19.39 -0.23 24.46
N LYS A 886 20.22 -1.27 24.51
CA LYS A 886 21.26 -1.41 25.55
C LYS A 886 22.36 -0.35 25.41
N ALA A 887 22.72 0.05 24.20
CA ALA A 887 23.62 1.16 23.93
C ALA A 887 23.02 2.49 24.41
N ALA A 888 21.74 2.76 24.12
CA ALA A 888 21.03 3.95 24.57
C ALA A 888 20.81 3.99 26.09
N GLU A 889 20.54 2.84 26.74
CA GLU A 889 20.44 2.73 28.20
C GLU A 889 21.81 2.90 28.88
N SER A 890 22.87 2.32 28.33
CA SER A 890 24.25 2.50 28.83
C SER A 890 24.74 3.93 28.65
N ALA A 891 24.42 4.57 27.51
CA ALA A 891 24.69 5.99 27.28
C ALA A 891 23.89 6.91 28.23
N LYS A 892 22.66 6.54 28.60
CA LYS A 892 21.89 7.23 29.67
C LYS A 892 22.51 7.02 31.05
N ALA A 893 22.96 5.81 31.37
CA ALA A 893 23.62 5.51 32.64
C ALA A 893 24.95 6.28 32.80
N LEU A 894 25.72 6.46 31.72
CA LEU A 894 26.95 7.25 31.71
C LEU A 894 26.69 8.77 31.77
N LYS A 895 25.69 9.28 31.05
CA LYS A 895 25.27 10.71 31.16
C LYS A 895 24.72 11.08 32.54
N ALA A 896 24.33 10.11 33.36
CA ALA A 896 23.90 10.33 34.74
C ALA A 896 25.06 10.48 35.76
N LYS A 897 26.34 10.37 35.33
CA LYS A 897 27.50 10.43 36.24
C LYS A 897 28.66 11.40 35.88
N PRO A 898 28.46 12.60 35.29
CA PRO A 898 29.50 13.61 35.15
C PRO A 898 29.38 14.72 36.22
N THR A 899 29.50 14.38 37.50
CA THR A 899 29.76 15.36 38.56
C THR A 899 30.85 14.86 39.50
N LEU A 900 32.04 15.45 39.39
CA LEU A 900 32.92 15.65 40.56
C LEU A 900 32.05 16.14 41.71
N SER A 901 32.15 15.50 42.87
CA SER A 901 31.34 15.90 44.03
C SER A 901 31.65 17.35 44.38
N LYS A 902 30.70 18.03 45.04
CA LYS A 902 30.90 19.44 45.41
C LYS A 902 32.17 19.62 46.26
N GLU A 903 32.49 18.64 47.11
CA GLU A 903 33.72 18.60 47.90
C GLU A 903 35.00 18.54 47.03
N ASP A 904 34.98 17.88 45.87
CA ASP A 904 36.18 17.72 45.04
C ASP A 904 36.47 18.96 44.19
N LYS A 905 35.43 19.67 43.75
CA LYS A 905 35.58 21.01 43.14
C LYS A 905 36.08 22.03 44.17
N ASP A 906 35.56 21.98 45.40
CA ASP A 906 35.99 22.85 46.50
C ASP A 906 37.46 22.56 46.93
N LYS A 907 37.94 21.32 46.81
CA LYS A 907 39.36 20.95 47.05
C LYS A 907 40.30 21.56 46.00
N ILE A 908 39.96 21.51 44.71
CA ILE A 908 40.78 22.09 43.63
C ILE A 908 40.89 23.60 43.81
N ALA A 909 39.78 24.31 44.02
CA ALA A 909 39.77 25.76 44.25
C ALA A 909 40.52 26.18 45.54
N LYS A 910 40.70 25.25 46.49
CA LYS A 910 41.49 25.49 47.70
C LYS A 910 43.00 25.46 47.44
N VAL A 911 43.48 24.70 46.45
CA VAL A 911 44.89 24.69 46.04
C VAL A 911 45.27 26.05 45.44
N ASP A 912 44.55 26.54 44.42
CA ASP A 912 44.80 27.84 43.78
C ASP A 912 44.89 28.99 44.80
N LYS A 913 44.02 28.95 45.82
CA LYS A 913 44.00 29.93 46.90
C LYS A 913 45.23 29.80 47.82
N LEU A 914 45.60 28.58 48.19
CA LEU A 914 46.78 28.32 49.02
C LEU A 914 48.09 28.68 48.31
N GLU A 915 48.21 28.43 47.00
CA GLU A 915 49.38 28.84 46.20
C GLU A 915 49.55 30.37 46.19
N LYS A 916 48.45 31.11 46.02
CA LYS A 916 48.45 32.57 46.07
C LYS A 916 48.80 33.11 47.46
N ASP A 917 48.16 32.59 48.50
CA ASP A 917 48.41 32.97 49.90
C ASP A 917 49.85 32.65 50.34
N LEU A 918 50.43 31.58 49.80
CA LEU A 918 51.83 31.19 50.00
C LEU A 918 52.79 32.12 49.24
N ALA A 919 52.50 32.46 47.98
CA ALA A 919 53.33 33.39 47.20
C ALA A 919 53.42 34.76 47.87
N ASP A 920 52.32 35.26 48.42
CA ASP A 920 52.29 36.53 49.15
C ASP A 920 52.97 36.42 50.54
N ALA A 921 52.86 35.28 51.23
CA ALA A 921 53.65 35.03 52.44
C ALA A 921 55.17 34.95 52.14
N LYS A 922 55.60 34.32 51.04
CA LYS A 922 57.00 34.29 50.59
C LYS A 922 57.53 35.71 50.29
N LYS A 923 56.71 36.59 49.71
CA LYS A 923 57.03 38.02 49.55
C LYS A 923 57.17 38.72 50.90
N GLN A 924 56.24 38.51 51.84
CA GLN A 924 56.31 39.14 53.17
C GLN A 924 57.56 38.71 53.96
N VAL A 925 57.90 37.41 53.95
CA VAL A 925 59.15 36.90 54.55
C VAL A 925 60.38 37.51 53.85
N ALA A 926 60.40 37.62 52.52
CA ALA A 926 61.51 38.23 51.79
C ALA A 926 61.68 39.74 52.11
N VAL A 927 60.58 40.48 52.26
CA VAL A 927 60.58 41.89 52.70
C VAL A 927 61.08 42.00 54.14
N ALA A 928 60.61 41.14 55.05
CA ALA A 928 61.07 41.09 56.44
C ALA A 928 62.57 40.76 56.54
N LYS A 929 63.07 39.78 55.76
CA LYS A 929 64.51 39.46 55.70
C LYS A 929 65.35 40.64 55.18
N LYS A 930 64.89 41.34 54.15
CA LYS A 930 65.56 42.58 53.68
C LYS A 930 65.54 43.70 54.72
N ALA A 931 64.43 43.87 55.45
CA ALA A 931 64.32 44.86 56.52
C ALA A 931 65.25 44.54 57.71
N LEU A 932 65.41 43.25 58.05
CA LEU A 932 66.34 42.80 59.09
C LEU A 932 67.81 42.97 58.66
N ALA A 933 68.14 42.61 57.42
CA ALA A 933 69.49 42.77 56.88
C ALA A 933 69.93 44.24 56.73
N ALA A 934 68.98 45.17 56.60
CA ALA A 934 69.24 46.61 56.52
C ALA A 934 69.44 47.29 57.88
N LYS A 935 69.09 46.63 59.00
CA LYS A 935 69.26 47.14 60.37
C LYS A 935 70.35 46.35 61.09
N GLY A 936 71.59 46.84 60.99
CA GLY A 936 72.69 46.33 61.81
C GLY A 936 72.44 46.59 63.30
N ASP A 937 72.11 45.50 64.01
CA ASP A 937 72.10 45.35 65.48
C ASP A 937 71.14 46.27 66.28
N ALA A 938 69.86 45.90 66.33
CA ALA A 938 68.98 45.92 67.53
C ALA A 938 67.50 45.69 67.14
N GLY A 939 66.89 44.58 67.58
CA GLY A 939 65.45 44.34 67.39
C GLY A 939 64.99 42.90 67.62
N LYS A 940 64.87 42.47 68.89
CA LYS A 940 64.31 41.14 69.22
C LYS A 940 62.91 40.93 68.65
N ASP A 941 62.08 41.98 68.63
CA ASP A 941 60.70 41.89 68.16
C ASP A 941 60.59 41.67 66.64
N ASP A 942 61.48 42.27 65.85
CA ASP A 942 61.52 42.07 64.39
C ASP A 942 62.01 40.65 64.05
N ALA A 943 62.94 40.09 64.84
CA ALA A 943 63.37 38.69 64.71
C ALA A 943 62.29 37.67 65.14
N VAL A 944 61.52 37.97 66.19
CA VAL A 944 60.36 37.15 66.60
C VAL A 944 59.25 37.20 65.54
N LYS A 945 58.97 38.36 64.94
CA LYS A 945 58.03 38.47 63.82
C LYS A 945 58.51 37.71 62.59
N LEU A 946 59.82 37.72 62.30
CA LEU A 946 60.38 36.92 61.22
C LEU A 946 60.18 35.43 61.49
N ALA A 947 60.52 34.95 62.69
CA ALA A 947 60.34 33.55 63.07
C ALA A 947 58.85 33.13 63.05
N GLN A 948 57.93 34.01 63.44
CA GLN A 948 56.49 33.77 63.33
C GLN A 948 56.05 33.65 61.86
N LEU A 949 56.46 34.58 61.00
CA LEU A 949 56.17 34.54 59.56
C LEU A 949 56.82 33.34 58.85
N GLU A 950 57.99 32.89 59.29
CA GLU A 950 58.63 31.66 58.79
C GLU A 950 57.91 30.40 59.26
N SER A 951 57.38 30.38 60.49
CA SER A 951 56.52 29.31 61.00
C SER A 951 55.19 29.25 60.25
N ASP A 952 54.54 30.39 60.03
CA ASP A 952 53.28 30.50 59.29
C ASP A 952 53.48 30.17 57.79
N LEU A 953 54.67 30.42 57.26
CA LEU A 953 55.06 29.97 55.92
C LEU A 953 55.19 28.45 55.85
N ALA A 954 55.88 27.85 56.82
CA ALA A 954 56.10 26.41 56.88
C ALA A 954 54.77 25.63 57.01
N THR A 955 53.84 26.10 57.84
CA THR A 955 52.50 25.47 57.95
C THR A 955 51.71 25.59 56.66
N LYS A 956 51.81 26.70 55.93
CA LYS A 956 51.15 26.86 54.61
C LYS A 956 51.79 26.03 53.49
N ASP A 957 53.12 25.88 53.47
CA ASP A 957 53.79 24.93 52.56
C ASP A 957 53.35 23.48 52.87
N GLU A 958 53.16 23.12 54.15
CA GLU A 958 52.67 21.78 54.57
C GLU A 958 51.17 21.54 54.28
N GLU A 959 50.33 22.57 54.36
CA GLU A 959 48.92 22.48 53.93
C GLU A 959 48.79 22.40 52.40
N LEU A 960 49.59 23.17 51.65
CA LEU A 960 49.57 23.15 50.18
C LEU A 960 50.00 21.78 49.64
N THR A 961 51.08 21.20 50.17
CA THR A 961 51.58 19.88 49.75
C THR A 961 50.54 18.78 49.94
N LYS A 962 49.85 18.74 51.10
CA LYS A 962 48.74 17.79 51.32
C LYS A 962 47.55 18.04 50.40
N ALA A 963 47.26 19.31 50.07
CA ALA A 963 46.20 19.65 49.13
C ALA A 963 46.54 19.21 47.69
N GLN A 964 47.78 19.45 47.23
CA GLN A 964 48.29 19.01 45.92
C GLN A 964 48.33 17.48 45.80
N GLU A 965 48.67 16.74 46.86
CA GLU A 965 48.55 15.27 46.87
C GLU A 965 47.09 14.81 46.67
N SER A 966 46.13 15.46 47.30
CA SER A 966 44.70 15.15 47.14
C SER A 966 44.16 15.52 45.75
N GLU A 967 44.64 16.63 45.17
CA GLU A 967 44.31 17.05 43.81
C GLU A 967 44.88 16.07 42.77
N LYS A 968 46.12 15.61 42.98
CA LYS A 968 46.75 14.61 42.12
C LYS A 968 45.96 13.30 42.13
N ALA A 969 45.54 12.83 43.30
CA ALA A 969 44.71 11.62 43.41
C ALA A 969 43.35 11.79 42.71
N ALA A 970 42.72 12.97 42.80
CA ALA A 970 41.49 13.26 42.06
C ALA A 970 41.69 13.30 40.54
N LYS A 971 42.82 13.84 40.06
CA LYS A 971 43.19 13.84 38.63
C LYS A 971 43.54 12.44 38.11
N GLU A 972 44.23 11.61 38.90
CA GLU A 972 44.49 10.19 38.55
C GLU A 972 43.17 9.40 38.45
N GLN A 973 42.21 9.60 39.37
CA GLN A 973 40.88 8.98 39.27
C GLN A 973 40.10 9.44 38.04
N LEU A 974 40.21 10.71 37.66
CA LEU A 974 39.54 11.28 36.48
C LEU A 974 40.14 10.69 35.19
N SER A 975 41.47 10.61 35.08
CA SER A 975 42.16 9.95 33.97
C SER A 975 41.84 8.45 33.86
N GLN A 976 41.65 7.75 34.98
CA GLN A 976 41.27 6.33 34.97
C GLN A 976 39.83 6.14 34.46
N LEU A 977 38.91 7.03 34.86
CA LEU A 977 37.54 7.06 34.36
C LEU A 977 37.44 7.41 32.87
N GLU A 978 38.35 8.25 32.37
CA GLU A 978 38.48 8.55 30.92
C GLU A 978 38.99 7.33 30.13
N GLU A 979 40.04 6.63 30.61
CA GLU A 979 40.50 5.38 29.98
C GLU A 979 39.43 4.27 29.97
N ASP A 980 38.69 4.10 31.07
CA ASP A 980 37.62 3.11 31.15
C ASP A 980 36.41 3.50 30.29
N PHE A 981 36.13 4.80 30.12
CA PHE A 981 35.11 5.29 29.19
C PHE A 981 35.49 5.02 27.73
N ASP A 982 36.73 5.31 27.33
CA ASP A 982 37.20 5.07 25.96
C ASP A 982 37.25 3.56 25.63
N LYS A 983 37.58 2.69 26.60
CA LYS A 983 37.44 1.23 26.43
C LYS A 983 35.99 0.81 26.19
N VAL A 984 35.07 1.22 27.07
CA VAL A 984 33.65 0.84 26.95
C VAL A 984 33.05 1.37 25.65
N LYS A 985 33.41 2.60 25.25
CA LYS A 985 33.02 3.17 23.96
C LYS A 985 33.52 2.32 22.79
N LYS A 986 34.80 1.92 22.80
CA LYS A 986 35.39 1.12 21.73
C LYS A 986 34.80 -0.30 21.66
N GLU A 987 34.59 -0.96 22.79
CA GLU A 987 33.90 -2.27 22.84
C GLU A 987 32.46 -2.17 22.30
N LEU A 988 31.79 -1.02 22.48
CA LEU A 988 30.47 -0.75 21.93
C LEU A 988 30.50 -0.52 20.40
N GLU A 989 31.48 0.26 19.90
CA GLU A 989 31.70 0.50 18.47
C GLU A 989 32.02 -0.81 17.74
N ASP A 990 33.02 -1.58 18.21
CA ASP A 990 33.41 -2.88 17.66
C ASP A 990 32.22 -3.88 17.64
N SER A 991 31.38 -3.89 18.70
CA SER A 991 30.20 -4.76 18.77
C SER A 991 29.02 -4.29 17.90
N THR A 992 28.97 -3.01 17.52
CA THR A 992 27.91 -2.46 16.66
C THR A 992 28.28 -2.68 15.19
N GLU A 993 29.52 -2.40 14.79
CA GLU A 993 30.02 -2.73 13.44
C GLU A 993 29.87 -4.23 13.13
N SER A 994 30.19 -5.10 14.10
CA SER A 994 30.00 -6.55 13.94
C SER A 994 28.52 -6.94 13.74
N ALA A 995 27.58 -6.26 14.40
CA ALA A 995 26.15 -6.53 14.22
C ALA A 995 25.65 -6.07 12.85
N GLU A 996 26.08 -4.89 12.38
CA GLU A 996 25.74 -4.35 11.07
C GLU A 996 26.34 -5.18 9.92
N GLU A 997 27.59 -5.64 10.03
CA GLU A 997 28.23 -6.50 9.03
C GLU A 997 27.47 -7.83 8.89
N ASN A 998 27.06 -8.44 10.01
CA ASN A 998 26.25 -9.66 10.01
C ASN A 998 24.85 -9.43 9.40
N LEU A 999 24.21 -8.29 9.68
CA LEU A 999 22.91 -7.93 9.08
C LEU A 999 23.05 -7.73 7.56
N LYS A 1000 24.12 -7.05 7.12
CA LYS A 1000 24.40 -6.79 5.71
C LYS A 1000 24.66 -8.09 4.95
N LYS A 1001 25.49 -8.98 5.51
CA LYS A 1001 25.77 -10.30 4.93
C LYS A 1001 24.53 -11.17 4.83
N THR A 1002 23.69 -11.23 5.87
CA THR A 1002 22.45 -12.02 5.83
C THR A 1002 21.39 -11.44 4.87
N LYS A 1003 21.33 -10.12 4.68
CA LYS A 1003 20.51 -9.49 3.62
C LYS A 1003 21.03 -9.83 2.23
N GLN A 1004 22.34 -9.86 2.03
CA GLN A 1004 22.95 -10.19 0.74
C GLN A 1004 22.76 -11.68 0.38
N GLU A 1005 22.94 -12.59 1.35
CA GLU A 1005 22.64 -14.02 1.19
C GLU A 1005 21.13 -14.27 0.91
N LEU A 1006 20.23 -13.42 1.43
CA LEU A 1006 18.79 -13.50 1.17
C LEU A 1006 18.43 -13.02 -0.25
N GLU A 1007 19.02 -11.91 -0.72
CA GLU A 1007 18.83 -11.41 -2.09
C GLU A 1007 19.37 -12.39 -3.14
N GLU A 1008 20.60 -12.89 -2.96
CA GLU A 1008 21.20 -13.88 -3.86
C GLU A 1008 20.38 -15.19 -3.91
N ALA A 1009 19.88 -15.66 -2.75
CA ALA A 1009 19.00 -16.82 -2.69
C ALA A 1009 17.62 -16.58 -3.34
N LYS A 1010 17.07 -15.36 -3.23
CA LYS A 1010 15.79 -14.99 -3.83
C LYS A 1010 15.91 -14.87 -5.35
N SER A 1011 16.91 -14.14 -5.84
CA SER A 1011 17.23 -14.02 -7.27
C SER A 1011 17.47 -15.38 -7.91
N SER A 1012 18.27 -16.25 -7.28
CA SER A 1012 18.52 -17.61 -7.78
C SER A 1012 17.26 -18.47 -7.79
N ALA A 1013 16.37 -18.33 -6.80
CA ALA A 1013 15.11 -19.06 -6.76
C ALA A 1013 14.10 -18.56 -7.80
N GLU A 1014 14.06 -17.25 -8.07
CA GLU A 1014 13.19 -16.66 -9.10
C GLU A 1014 13.66 -17.04 -10.52
N GLU A 1015 14.97 -17.04 -10.78
CA GLU A 1015 15.54 -17.45 -12.07
C GLU A 1015 15.38 -18.96 -12.33
N GLU A 1016 15.58 -19.82 -11.32
CA GLU A 1016 15.25 -21.26 -11.46
C GLU A 1016 13.74 -21.48 -11.61
N LEU A 1017 12.88 -20.69 -10.95
CA LEU A 1017 11.42 -20.81 -11.07
C LEU A 1017 10.91 -20.41 -12.46
N GLU A 1018 11.43 -19.34 -13.05
CA GLU A 1018 11.05 -18.96 -14.43
C GLU A 1018 11.53 -20.00 -15.44
N LYS A 1019 12.80 -20.42 -15.34
CA LYS A 1019 13.39 -21.42 -16.23
C LYS A 1019 12.67 -22.76 -16.14
N THR A 1020 12.35 -23.24 -14.94
CA THR A 1020 11.60 -24.49 -14.76
C THR A 1020 10.15 -24.38 -15.23
N LYS A 1021 9.48 -23.22 -15.10
CA LYS A 1021 8.16 -22.99 -15.72
C LYS A 1021 8.20 -22.97 -17.25
N ALA A 1022 9.25 -22.39 -17.84
CA ALA A 1022 9.46 -22.41 -19.29
C ALA A 1022 9.71 -23.84 -19.81
N GLU A 1023 10.58 -24.60 -19.15
CA GLU A 1023 10.86 -26.00 -19.51
C GLU A 1023 9.63 -26.91 -19.29
N LEU A 1024 8.87 -26.73 -18.21
CA LEU A 1024 7.64 -27.48 -17.91
C LEU A 1024 6.53 -27.22 -18.94
N SER A 1025 6.30 -25.95 -19.29
CA SER A 1025 5.25 -25.58 -20.26
C SER A 1025 5.57 -26.07 -21.68
N ALA A 1026 6.84 -25.99 -22.10
CA ALA A 1026 7.29 -26.55 -23.37
C ALA A 1026 7.16 -28.09 -23.42
N ALA A 1027 7.56 -28.78 -22.35
CA ALA A 1027 7.45 -30.23 -22.25
C ALA A 1027 5.98 -30.69 -22.24
N LYS A 1028 5.11 -30.02 -21.48
CA LYS A 1028 3.68 -30.34 -21.39
C LYS A 1028 2.99 -30.20 -22.74
N LYS A 1029 3.19 -29.07 -23.43
CA LYS A 1029 2.61 -28.82 -24.76
C LYS A 1029 3.06 -29.87 -25.78
N SER A 1030 4.36 -30.18 -25.83
CA SER A 1030 4.87 -31.21 -26.75
C SER A 1030 4.36 -32.63 -26.45
N ALA A 1031 4.02 -32.94 -25.19
CA ALA A 1031 3.45 -34.23 -24.81
C ALA A 1031 1.95 -34.31 -25.11
N GLU A 1032 1.19 -33.24 -24.86
CA GLU A 1032 -0.23 -33.14 -25.20
C GLU A 1032 -0.46 -33.22 -26.71
N ASP A 1033 0.35 -32.51 -27.52
CA ASP A 1033 0.30 -32.58 -28.99
C ASP A 1033 0.56 -34.01 -29.52
N GLN A 1034 1.52 -34.74 -28.93
CA GLN A 1034 1.79 -36.13 -29.30
C GLN A 1034 0.70 -37.10 -28.82
N HIS A 1035 0.10 -36.87 -27.65
CA HIS A 1035 -1.01 -37.68 -27.14
C HIS A 1035 -2.27 -37.51 -27.99
N GLN A 1036 -2.66 -36.28 -28.36
CA GLN A 1036 -3.82 -36.05 -29.25
C GLN A 1036 -3.63 -36.70 -30.64
N LYS A 1037 -2.43 -36.60 -31.21
CA LYS A 1037 -2.12 -37.21 -32.51
C LYS A 1037 -2.18 -38.74 -32.48
N THR A 1038 -1.60 -39.38 -31.46
CA THR A 1038 -1.65 -40.84 -31.33
C THR A 1038 -3.04 -41.36 -30.97
N LYS A 1039 -3.84 -40.60 -30.20
CA LYS A 1039 -5.23 -40.92 -29.86
C LYS A 1039 -6.19 -40.87 -31.06
N THR A 1040 -5.98 -39.93 -32.00
CA THR A 1040 -6.76 -39.84 -33.25
C THR A 1040 -6.39 -40.95 -34.25
N GLU A 1041 -5.11 -41.32 -34.34
CA GLU A 1041 -4.64 -42.51 -35.07
C GLU A 1041 -5.22 -43.81 -34.48
N LEU A 1042 -5.30 -43.95 -33.15
CA LEU A 1042 -5.92 -45.11 -32.49
C LEU A 1042 -7.42 -45.22 -32.77
N LYS A 1043 -8.16 -44.11 -32.73
CA LYS A 1043 -9.63 -44.09 -32.96
C LYS A 1043 -9.97 -44.57 -34.36
N SER A 1044 -9.34 -44.01 -35.39
CA SER A 1044 -9.55 -44.42 -36.79
C SER A 1044 -9.14 -45.87 -37.05
N ALA A 1045 -8.09 -46.37 -36.39
CA ALA A 1045 -7.69 -47.78 -36.47
C ALA A 1045 -8.69 -48.74 -35.79
N LYS A 1046 -9.35 -48.34 -34.69
CA LYS A 1046 -10.40 -49.15 -34.03
C LYS A 1046 -11.67 -49.19 -34.87
N GLU A 1047 -12.15 -48.05 -35.38
CA GLU A 1047 -13.34 -47.96 -36.24
C GLU A 1047 -13.19 -48.84 -37.50
N ALA A 1048 -11.99 -48.85 -38.10
CA ALA A 1048 -11.67 -49.74 -39.22
C ALA A 1048 -11.67 -51.24 -38.84
N ALA A 1049 -11.18 -51.59 -37.64
CA ALA A 1049 -11.15 -52.96 -37.16
C ALA A 1049 -12.56 -53.50 -36.81
N GLU A 1050 -13.42 -52.69 -36.19
CA GLU A 1050 -14.81 -53.05 -35.87
C GLU A 1050 -15.64 -53.26 -37.14
N SER A 1051 -15.46 -52.42 -38.16
CA SER A 1051 -16.09 -52.60 -39.47
C SER A 1051 -15.71 -53.95 -40.11
N LEU A 1052 -14.41 -54.26 -40.16
CA LEU A 1052 -13.90 -55.54 -40.69
C LEU A 1052 -14.34 -56.76 -39.85
N GLN A 1053 -14.53 -56.60 -38.53
CA GLN A 1053 -15.07 -57.65 -37.68
C GLN A 1053 -16.53 -57.98 -38.03
N SER A 1054 -17.35 -56.97 -38.34
CA SER A 1054 -18.73 -57.14 -38.79
C SER A 1054 -18.80 -57.90 -40.12
N GLU A 1055 -17.95 -57.54 -41.10
CA GLU A 1055 -17.84 -58.25 -42.39
C GLU A 1055 -17.35 -59.70 -42.22
N LEU A 1056 -16.43 -59.94 -41.28
CA LEU A 1056 -15.94 -61.29 -40.96
C LEU A 1056 -17.03 -62.16 -40.30
N GLU A 1057 -17.81 -61.61 -39.38
CA GLU A 1057 -18.97 -62.28 -38.76
C GLU A 1057 -20.05 -62.63 -39.79
N ALA A 1058 -20.39 -61.69 -40.68
CA ALA A 1058 -21.34 -61.92 -41.76
C ALA A 1058 -20.87 -63.04 -42.70
N SER A 1059 -19.59 -63.01 -43.07
CA SER A 1059 -18.95 -64.04 -43.90
C SER A 1059 -18.97 -65.42 -43.21
N LYS A 1060 -18.63 -65.50 -41.92
CA LYS A 1060 -18.67 -66.74 -41.13
C LYS A 1060 -20.09 -67.31 -41.01
N LYS A 1061 -21.11 -66.47 -40.79
CA LYS A 1061 -22.53 -66.92 -40.81
C LYS A 1061 -22.95 -67.48 -42.16
N SER A 1062 -22.51 -66.87 -43.28
CA SER A 1062 -22.78 -67.39 -44.62
C SER A 1062 -22.10 -68.75 -44.87
N LEU A 1063 -20.88 -68.94 -44.35
CA LEU A 1063 -20.14 -70.20 -44.44
C LEU A 1063 -20.83 -71.31 -43.64
N GLU A 1064 -21.30 -71.00 -42.42
CA GLU A 1064 -21.99 -71.96 -41.55
C GLU A 1064 -23.34 -72.41 -42.16
N GLN A 1065 -24.08 -71.51 -42.82
CA GLN A 1065 -25.29 -71.85 -43.57
C GLN A 1065 -24.98 -72.76 -44.77
N ALA A 1066 -23.93 -72.47 -45.54
CA ALA A 1066 -23.50 -73.31 -46.66
C ALA A 1066 -23.03 -74.71 -46.19
N GLN A 1067 -22.30 -74.77 -45.07
CA GLN A 1067 -21.87 -76.04 -44.46
C GLN A 1067 -23.05 -76.87 -43.95
N LYS A 1068 -24.08 -76.26 -43.35
CA LYS A 1068 -25.32 -76.97 -42.95
C LYS A 1068 -26.08 -77.53 -44.14
N GLN A 1069 -26.11 -76.83 -45.28
CA GLN A 1069 -26.71 -77.35 -46.52
C GLN A 1069 -25.91 -78.53 -47.09
N ALA A 1070 -24.57 -78.46 -47.10
CA ALA A 1070 -23.72 -79.55 -47.56
C ALA A 1070 -23.77 -80.78 -46.63
N GLN A 1071 -23.76 -80.58 -45.30
CA GLN A 1071 -23.92 -81.68 -44.34
C GLN A 1071 -25.26 -82.41 -44.51
N LYS A 1072 -26.33 -81.70 -44.86
CA LYS A 1072 -27.62 -82.33 -45.16
C LYS A 1072 -27.53 -83.22 -46.42
N ALA A 1073 -26.92 -82.72 -47.49
CA ALA A 1073 -26.71 -83.51 -48.71
C ALA A 1073 -25.80 -84.74 -48.48
N VAL A 1074 -24.76 -84.61 -47.66
CA VAL A 1074 -23.88 -85.73 -47.27
C VAL A 1074 -24.60 -86.73 -46.36
N ALA A 1075 -25.52 -86.29 -45.50
CA ALA A 1075 -26.36 -87.19 -44.70
C ALA A 1075 -27.33 -87.98 -45.60
N GLU A 1076 -27.99 -87.31 -46.55
CA GLU A 1076 -28.85 -87.95 -47.56
C GLU A 1076 -28.04 -89.00 -48.38
N ALA A 1077 -26.79 -88.70 -48.78
CA ALA A 1077 -25.91 -89.66 -49.45
C ALA A 1077 -25.48 -90.85 -48.55
N LYS A 1078 -25.16 -90.60 -47.27
CA LYS A 1078 -24.78 -91.66 -46.31
C LYS A 1078 -25.94 -92.54 -45.88
N GLU A 1079 -27.17 -92.03 -45.90
CA GLU A 1079 -28.35 -92.84 -45.63
C GLU A 1079 -28.64 -93.79 -46.79
N ASN A 1080 -28.46 -93.33 -48.04
CA ASN A 1080 -28.46 -94.21 -49.22
C ASN A 1080 -27.31 -95.24 -49.18
N GLU A 1081 -26.09 -94.83 -48.80
CA GLU A 1081 -24.94 -95.74 -48.59
C GLU A 1081 -25.24 -96.80 -47.52
N LYS A 1082 -25.91 -96.41 -46.42
CA LYS A 1082 -26.28 -97.31 -45.33
C LYS A 1082 -27.38 -98.28 -45.74
N GLN A 1083 -28.39 -97.84 -46.50
CA GLN A 1083 -29.42 -98.72 -47.05
C GLN A 1083 -28.79 -99.77 -47.99
N ALA A 1084 -27.91 -99.35 -48.91
CA ALA A 1084 -27.16 -100.28 -49.76
C ALA A 1084 -26.26 -101.25 -48.96
N LYS A 1085 -25.68 -100.81 -47.84
CA LYS A 1085 -24.88 -101.67 -46.94
C LYS A 1085 -25.72 -102.63 -46.09
N GLU A 1086 -26.91 -102.24 -45.66
CA GLU A 1086 -27.83 -103.12 -44.93
C GLU A 1086 -28.44 -104.18 -45.86
N GLU A 1087 -28.74 -103.83 -47.11
CA GLU A 1087 -29.09 -104.80 -48.16
C GLU A 1087 -27.92 -105.78 -48.41
N LEU A 1088 -26.68 -105.29 -48.48
CA LEU A 1088 -25.47 -106.13 -48.60
C LEU A 1088 -25.26 -107.06 -47.38
N GLU A 1089 -25.39 -106.57 -46.14
CA GLU A 1089 -25.29 -107.41 -44.92
C GLU A 1089 -26.40 -108.47 -44.86
N SER A 1090 -27.61 -108.13 -45.30
CA SER A 1090 -28.72 -109.10 -45.37
C SER A 1090 -28.47 -110.22 -46.37
N MET A 1091 -27.82 -109.92 -47.50
CA MET A 1091 -27.38 -110.89 -48.50
C MET A 1091 -26.25 -111.79 -47.98
N LEU A 1092 -25.38 -111.25 -47.11
CA LEU A 1092 -24.28 -111.97 -46.45
C LEU A 1092 -24.80 -113.01 -45.45
N LEU A 1093 -25.87 -112.71 -44.71
CA LEU A 1093 -26.55 -113.64 -43.81
C LEU A 1093 -27.09 -114.87 -44.58
N VAL A 1094 -27.65 -114.65 -45.78
CA VAL A 1094 -28.23 -115.71 -46.63
C VAL A 1094 -27.16 -116.69 -47.14
N MET A 1095 -25.89 -116.28 -47.27
CA MET A 1095 -24.82 -117.20 -47.68
C MET A 1095 -24.47 -118.24 -46.60
N GLY A 1096 -24.49 -117.87 -45.31
CA GLY A 1096 -24.18 -118.81 -44.22
C GLY A 1096 -25.13 -120.01 -44.14
N ASP A 1097 -26.40 -119.81 -44.49
CA ASP A 1097 -27.43 -120.85 -44.51
C ASP A 1097 -27.32 -121.83 -45.71
N ILE A 1098 -26.61 -121.45 -46.77
CA ILE A 1098 -26.45 -122.27 -47.98
C ILE A 1098 -25.29 -123.27 -47.81
N GLU A 1099 -24.19 -122.86 -47.18
CA GLU A 1099 -23.05 -123.75 -46.92
C GLU A 1099 -23.40 -124.89 -45.95
N ALA A 1100 -24.13 -124.59 -44.88
CA ALA A 1100 -24.60 -125.58 -43.91
C ALA A 1100 -25.45 -126.70 -44.56
N LYS A 1101 -26.26 -126.35 -45.57
CA LYS A 1101 -27.08 -127.32 -46.32
C LYS A 1101 -26.26 -128.21 -47.27
N ARG A 1102 -25.17 -127.69 -47.85
CA ARG A 1102 -24.32 -128.42 -48.80
C ARG A 1102 -23.64 -129.63 -48.15
N ASP A 1103 -23.08 -129.44 -46.95
CA ASP A 1103 -22.33 -130.51 -46.27
C ASP A 1103 -23.27 -131.56 -45.68
N GLU A 1104 -24.48 -131.17 -45.26
CA GLU A 1104 -25.53 -132.11 -44.87
C GLU A 1104 -26.00 -132.96 -46.08
N TYR A 1105 -26.08 -132.39 -47.28
CA TYR A 1105 -26.36 -133.13 -48.53
C TYR A 1105 -25.24 -134.11 -48.90
N LYS A 1106 -23.96 -133.71 -48.78
CA LYS A 1106 -22.82 -134.63 -49.00
C LYS A 1106 -22.80 -135.78 -47.99
N ALA A 1107 -23.15 -135.52 -46.72
CA ALA A 1107 -23.30 -136.57 -45.72
C ALA A 1107 -24.48 -137.52 -46.03
N LYS A 1108 -25.63 -136.98 -46.46
CA LYS A 1108 -26.80 -137.79 -46.86
C LYS A 1108 -26.53 -138.71 -48.05
N ILE A 1109 -25.77 -138.27 -49.05
CA ILE A 1109 -25.37 -139.13 -50.18
C ILE A 1109 -24.43 -140.25 -49.71
N LYS A 1110 -23.48 -139.96 -48.81
CA LYS A 1110 -22.54 -140.95 -48.27
C LYS A 1110 -23.18 -142.00 -47.34
N VAL A 1111 -24.35 -141.70 -46.76
CA VAL A 1111 -25.16 -142.62 -45.93
C VAL A 1111 -26.10 -143.50 -46.77
N LEU A 1112 -26.40 -143.12 -48.02
CA LEU A 1112 -27.31 -143.85 -48.92
C LEU A 1112 -26.60 -144.87 -49.84
N GLY A 1113 -25.30 -145.12 -49.63
CA GLY A 1113 -24.60 -146.26 -50.22
C GLY A 1113 -24.26 -146.15 -51.72
N GLY A 1114 -24.31 -144.94 -52.29
CA GLY A 1114 -23.82 -144.69 -53.65
C GLY A 1114 -22.30 -144.55 -53.68
N GLU A 1115 -21.64 -145.24 -54.61
CA GLU A 1115 -20.23 -145.06 -54.91
C GLU A 1115 -19.99 -143.63 -55.45
N VAL A 1116 -19.05 -142.91 -54.83
CA VAL A 1116 -18.49 -141.68 -55.40
C VAL A 1116 -17.29 -142.12 -56.20
N SER A 1117 -17.44 -142.27 -57.52
CA SER A 1117 -16.30 -142.55 -58.40
C SER A 1117 -15.41 -141.32 -58.50
N GLU A 1118 -14.12 -141.53 -58.26
CA GLU A 1118 -13.05 -140.66 -58.75
C GLU A 1118 -12.86 -140.90 -60.27
N ASP A 1119 -12.01 -140.08 -60.90
CA ASP A 1119 -11.60 -140.09 -62.33
C ASP A 1119 -12.73 -139.72 -63.32
N GLU A 1120 -12.60 -138.79 -64.28
CA GLU A 1120 -11.50 -138.42 -65.19
C GLU A 1120 -11.62 -136.88 -65.48
N ASN A 1121 -10.58 -136.07 -65.29
CA ASN A 1121 -9.45 -135.77 -66.21
C ASN A 1121 -9.73 -134.66 -67.25
N GLU A 1122 -8.73 -133.76 -67.38
CA GLU A 1122 -8.20 -133.18 -68.65
C GLU A 1122 -9.16 -132.33 -69.51
N ASP A 1123 -8.79 -131.26 -70.20
CA ASP A 1123 -7.53 -130.53 -70.49
C ASP A 1123 -8.00 -129.10 -70.96
N ASP A 1124 -7.22 -128.05 -71.25
CA ASP A 1124 -5.78 -127.88 -71.47
C ASP A 1124 -5.39 -126.39 -71.41
N SER A 1125 -4.08 -126.10 -71.48
CA SER A 1125 -3.47 -124.90 -72.12
C SER A 1125 -3.71 -123.50 -71.48
N GLU A 1126 -2.68 -122.85 -70.91
CA GLU A 1126 -1.71 -121.92 -71.58
C GLU A 1126 -2.23 -120.45 -71.59
N GLU A 1127 -1.43 -119.39 -71.46
CA GLU A 1127 0.00 -119.18 -71.13
C GLU A 1127 0.20 -117.70 -70.74
N GLU A 1128 1.32 -117.36 -70.07
CA GLU A 1128 2.08 -116.09 -70.20
C GLU A 1128 1.42 -114.70 -69.90
N SER A 1129 2.15 -113.63 -69.53
CA SER A 1129 3.52 -113.44 -68.99
C SER A 1129 3.65 -112.03 -68.38
N GLU A 1130 4.61 -111.86 -67.44
CA GLU A 1130 5.35 -110.61 -67.07
C GLU A 1130 4.54 -109.35 -66.65
N GLY A 1131 5.02 -108.39 -65.85
CA GLY A 1131 6.34 -107.71 -65.84
C GLY A 1131 6.27 -106.50 -66.78
N ASP A 1132 6.63 -105.25 -66.44
CA ASP A 1132 7.31 -104.67 -65.27
C ASP A 1132 6.89 -103.18 -65.08
N ASP A 1133 7.33 -102.59 -63.96
CA ASP A 1133 7.65 -101.17 -63.65
C ASP A 1133 7.29 -100.03 -64.65
N ASP A 1134 6.44 -99.09 -64.18
CA ASP A 1134 6.79 -97.65 -63.95
C ASP A 1134 5.69 -96.92 -63.12
#